data_AF-A0A946TKR3-F1
#
_entry.id   AF-A0A946TKR3-F1
#
_cell.length_a   1.000
_cell.length_b   1.000
_cell.length_c   1.000
_cell.angle_alpha   90.00
_cell.angle_beta   90.00
_cell.angle_gamma   90.00
#
_symmetry.space_group_name_H-M   'P 1'
#
loop_
_entity.id
_entity.type
_entity.pdbx_description
1 polymer ?
#
loop_
_entity_poly.entity_id
_entity_poly.type
_entity_poly.pdbx_seq_one_letter_code
_entity_poly.pdbx_strand_id
1 'polypeptide(L)'
;SEFIDTVDLKTIEYADIKSLIAAHNTIDVIFEKCSALRNLRTKAFTTGVLTNEERLNLAYILINASSEYDTQDGEKYLLNSILPKLGNYKKETSEKNIQRMKDAVGGAGYKPITCAKLQETGMCPGPCAEIGTKRSPIYFYKKALGFSEGALLNVEDPFDNLIRRGNSYYEQNLGEDGAAPTLERLCNYIVDLQERVVVDDGTGDEYTYLKGIIKTDADGVAAAEFKMPPSDFHDNNAFKSHITDKLGIDGIFTKINAEPKIRQCIAKYSNTVDKRVVLQMGYRKDEEEDRYHDKYISPSVIIDKTGIHENTSIEFDLEDADVAKYLNIIEVTNEEFNEAKQGLNNLLSLSDWNYTHSALAHTMLPIIAPFLSGEDTKFTYFVRGNSGDGKSYIMKFFQNFYGNFTNLASWTSTFAALSRIGHLFKDALYVIDDFKRRNLGRAYDQALTLMQTYADNTSRSRARPDMAMQKTFTIKGWLACTGEDTPDGEASTLARSIQVNCLPGKKDRDLGRKVESVSHLFSGITGRYIHHVLKTNPLLFDRAFQSYETLFYEEVKGLPNDTRITRNISLLMTSYKFISEFFWSKKVSAENQEKFKEYLLSKIKEQAVESAEEMSSEKFIEQLSLLIGTESVILLDDTTVPVSLTQYEKGRIIGWNDLNNSEHTYIIGSRAYA
;
A
#
# COMPACT_ATOMS: atom_id res chain seq x y z
N SER A 1 -26.16 56.17 35.22
CA SER A 1 -24.85 55.69 34.76
C SER A 1 -24.57 54.43 35.55
N GLU A 2 -24.64 53.25 34.95
CA GLU A 2 -23.66 52.75 33.98
C GLU A 2 -22.26 52.74 34.58
N PHE A 3 -21.76 51.52 34.80
CA PHE A 3 -20.38 51.15 35.10
C PHE A 3 -19.78 51.80 36.35
N ILE A 4 -19.80 51.04 37.47
CA ILE A 4 -18.64 50.69 38.29
C ILE A 4 -19.23 49.84 39.41
N ASP A 5 -19.34 48.53 39.18
CA ASP A 5 -19.26 47.57 40.28
C ASP A 5 -17.78 47.32 40.52
N THR A 6 -17.41 47.43 41.78
CA THR A 6 -16.07 47.34 42.35
C THR A 6 -15.21 46.25 41.71
N VAL A 7 -14.15 46.65 41.00
CA VAL A 7 -13.10 45.73 40.55
C VAL A 7 -12.39 45.18 41.78
N ASP A 8 -12.61 43.89 42.08
CA ASP A 8 -11.83 43.17 43.09
C ASP A 8 -10.40 42.99 42.55
N LEU A 9 -9.43 43.64 43.20
CA LEU A 9 -8.00 43.55 42.85
C LEU A 9 -7.46 42.11 42.87
N LYS A 10 -8.19 41.15 43.45
CA LYS A 10 -7.85 39.71 43.41
C LYS A 10 -8.26 39.01 42.12
N THR A 11 -9.08 39.64 41.28
CA THR A 11 -9.56 39.10 40.00
C THR A 11 -8.88 39.73 38.77
N ILE A 12 -7.97 40.69 38.99
CA ILE A 12 -7.11 41.22 37.93
C ILE A 12 -5.93 40.27 37.76
N GLU A 13 -5.88 39.53 36.67
CA GLU A 13 -4.62 39.01 36.16
C GLU A 13 -3.77 40.21 35.75
N TYR A 14 -2.79 40.55 36.58
CA TYR A 14 -1.77 41.52 36.18
C TYR A 14 -1.01 40.91 35.01
N ALA A 15 -1.00 41.61 33.87
CA ALA A 15 -0.07 41.30 32.80
C ALA A 15 1.33 41.26 33.41
N ASP A 16 1.97 40.08 33.36
CA ASP A 16 3.35 39.91 33.79
C ASP A 16 4.17 41.03 33.11
N ILE A 17 4.97 41.76 33.88
CA ILE A 17 5.86 42.77 33.31
C ILE A 17 6.78 42.11 32.26
N LYS A 18 7.06 40.79 32.36
CA LYS A 18 7.72 40.03 31.30
C LYS A 18 6.86 39.84 30.05
N SER A 19 5.53 39.71 30.14
CA SER A 19 4.65 39.61 28.97
C SER A 19 4.42 40.97 28.29
N LEU A 20 4.48 42.08 29.04
CA LEU A 20 4.52 43.44 28.47
C LEU A 20 5.89 43.81 27.86
N ILE A 21 6.97 43.20 28.34
CA ILE A 21 8.30 43.27 27.70
C ILE A 21 8.37 42.31 26.49
N ALA A 22 7.50 41.29 26.42
CA ALA A 22 7.48 40.27 25.35
C ALA A 22 6.68 40.67 24.08
N ALA A 23 6.66 41.95 23.74
CA ALA A 23 6.52 42.37 22.34
C ALA A 23 7.88 42.93 21.85
N HIS A 24 8.98 42.27 22.21
CA HIS A 24 10.25 42.52 21.55
C HIS A 24 10.08 42.14 20.08
N ASN A 25 10.13 43.13 19.19
CA ASN A 25 10.31 42.84 17.78
C ASN A 25 11.62 42.06 17.67
N THR A 26 11.60 40.85 17.11
CA THR A 26 12.77 39.96 16.99
C THR A 26 13.96 40.65 16.31
N ILE A 27 13.70 41.69 15.51
CA ILE A 27 14.70 42.57 14.89
C ILE A 27 15.56 43.31 15.94
N ASP A 28 15.00 43.67 17.09
CA ASP A 28 15.73 44.41 18.14
C ASP A 28 16.92 43.62 18.68
N VAL A 29 16.89 42.29 18.62
CA VAL A 29 18.01 41.41 19.00
C VAL A 29 19.26 41.73 18.19
N ILE A 30 19.13 42.10 16.91
CA ILE A 30 20.26 42.52 16.07
C ILE A 30 20.95 43.73 16.69
N PHE A 31 20.18 44.73 17.13
CA PHE A 31 20.71 45.95 17.72
C PHE A 31 21.22 45.72 19.15
N GLU A 32 20.64 44.78 19.89
CA GLU A 32 21.09 44.39 21.23
C GLU A 32 22.39 43.59 21.22
N LYS A 33 22.72 42.91 20.12
CA LYS A 33 23.92 42.06 20.02
C LYS A 33 25.00 42.63 19.10
N CYS A 34 24.64 43.47 18.14
CA CYS A 34 25.59 44.15 17.27
C CYS A 34 25.78 45.63 17.66
N SER A 35 26.92 45.95 18.28
CA SER A 35 27.26 47.33 18.66
C SER A 35 27.32 48.29 17.46
N ALA A 36 27.82 47.85 16.30
CA ALA A 36 27.87 48.65 15.08
C ALA A 36 26.48 49.10 14.63
N LEU A 37 25.51 48.17 14.59
CA LEU A 37 24.14 48.48 14.18
C LEU A 37 23.40 49.28 15.25
N ARG A 38 23.65 48.99 16.53
CA ARG A 38 23.14 49.80 17.64
C ARG A 38 23.56 51.25 17.51
N ASN A 39 24.83 51.50 17.22
CA ASN A 39 25.38 52.84 17.08
C ASN A 39 24.74 53.58 15.91
N LEU A 40 24.48 52.92 14.79
CA LEU A 40 23.77 53.52 13.67
C LEU A 40 22.32 53.88 14.00
N ARG A 41 21.60 52.99 14.69
CA ARG A 41 20.23 53.27 15.14
C ARG A 41 20.20 54.45 16.09
N THR A 42 21.11 54.47 17.07
CA THR A 42 21.26 55.60 17.99
C THR A 42 21.59 56.88 17.25
N LYS A 43 22.58 56.87 16.35
CA LYS A 43 22.96 58.03 15.53
C LYS A 43 21.77 58.54 14.72
N ALA A 44 20.99 57.67 14.07
CA ALA A 44 19.80 58.04 13.32
C ALA A 44 18.77 58.74 14.22
N PHE A 45 18.55 58.23 15.43
CA PHE A 45 17.53 58.75 16.34
C PHE A 45 17.95 60.02 17.07
N THR A 46 19.24 60.21 17.36
CA THR A 46 19.73 61.36 18.12
C THR A 46 20.13 62.53 17.23
N THR A 47 20.71 62.25 16.06
CA THR A 47 21.25 63.28 15.16
C THR A 47 20.34 63.58 13.97
N GLY A 48 19.45 62.65 13.60
CA GLY A 48 18.64 62.74 12.39
C GLY A 48 19.46 62.66 11.08
N VAL A 49 20.72 62.20 11.14
CA VAL A 49 21.62 62.13 9.98
C VAL A 49 22.36 60.79 9.91
N LEU A 50 22.26 60.14 8.75
CA LEU A 50 23.10 59.00 8.34
C LEU A 50 23.68 59.26 6.94
N THR A 51 24.90 58.79 6.67
CA THR A 51 25.49 58.81 5.33
C THR A 51 24.77 57.84 4.38
N ASN A 52 24.99 57.96 3.07
CA ASN A 52 24.40 57.02 2.11
C ASN A 52 24.89 55.60 2.32
N GLU A 53 26.18 55.42 2.63
CA GLU A 53 26.78 54.13 2.92
C GLU A 53 26.22 53.49 4.21
N GLU A 54 26.01 54.29 5.26
CA GLU A 54 25.39 53.81 6.51
C GLU A 54 23.95 53.34 6.30
N ARG A 55 23.16 54.09 5.52
CA ARG A 55 21.79 53.72 5.15
C ARG A 55 21.77 52.45 4.31
N LEU A 56 22.71 52.35 3.37
CA LEU A 56 22.83 51.21 2.48
C LEU A 56 23.16 49.94 3.28
N ASN A 57 24.14 50.01 4.20
CA ASN A 57 24.54 48.88 5.03
C ASN A 57 23.45 48.44 6.02
N LEU A 58 22.67 49.38 6.57
CA LEU A 58 21.47 49.06 7.34
C LEU A 58 20.41 48.35 6.47
N ALA A 59 20.19 48.81 5.24
CA ALA A 59 19.25 48.20 4.31
C ALA A 59 19.68 46.77 3.93
N TYR A 60 20.97 46.54 3.67
CA TYR A 60 21.52 45.21 3.38
C TYR A 60 21.26 44.18 4.49
N ILE A 61 21.13 44.60 5.74
CA ILE A 61 20.86 43.70 6.87
C ILE A 61 19.37 43.54 7.11
N LEU A 62 18.64 44.65 7.22
CA LEU A 62 17.25 44.63 7.65
C LEU A 62 16.32 44.06 6.57
N ILE A 63 16.61 44.25 5.29
CA ILE A 63 15.82 43.59 4.22
C ILE A 63 15.97 42.05 4.28
N ASN A 64 17.03 41.54 4.90
CA ASN A 64 17.26 40.11 5.10
C ASN A 64 16.75 39.58 6.46
N ALA A 65 16.13 40.42 7.28
CA ALA A 65 15.49 40.03 8.52
C ALA A 65 14.01 39.71 8.27
N SER A 66 13.74 38.56 7.64
CA SER A 66 12.40 38.04 7.38
C SER A 66 12.07 36.85 8.30
N SER A 67 10.80 36.66 8.65
CA SER A 67 10.32 35.51 9.42
C SER A 67 9.33 34.69 8.60
N GLU A 68 8.98 33.50 9.10
CA GLU A 68 7.94 32.64 8.51
C GLU A 68 6.55 33.31 8.51
N TYR A 69 6.32 34.24 9.44
CA TYR A 69 5.04 34.93 9.64
C TYR A 69 4.95 36.28 8.92
N ASP A 70 6.09 36.95 8.67
CA ASP A 70 6.15 38.21 7.92
C ASP A 70 7.47 38.33 7.13
N THR A 71 7.36 38.23 5.80
CA THR A 71 8.48 38.30 4.86
C THR A 71 9.07 39.71 4.72
N GLN A 72 8.44 40.73 5.32
CA GLN A 72 8.83 42.13 5.21
C GLN A 72 9.11 42.78 6.58
N ASP A 73 9.20 42.02 7.67
CA ASP A 73 9.34 42.56 9.03
C ASP A 73 10.51 43.57 9.14
N GLY A 74 11.70 43.17 8.69
CA GLY A 74 12.87 44.05 8.70
C GLY A 74 12.79 45.23 7.73
N GLU A 75 12.14 45.06 6.57
CA GLU A 75 11.88 46.15 5.63
C GLU A 75 10.93 47.19 6.22
N LYS A 76 9.83 46.74 6.84
CA LYS A 76 8.86 47.59 7.55
C LYS A 76 9.54 48.32 8.70
N TYR A 77 10.38 47.64 9.48
CA TYR A 77 11.12 48.28 10.56
C TYR A 77 12.06 49.38 10.04
N LEU A 78 12.80 49.14 8.96
CA LEU A 78 13.66 50.14 8.35
C LEU A 78 12.87 51.36 7.85
N LEU A 79 11.78 51.12 7.11
CA LEU A 79 10.96 52.16 6.47
C LEU A 79 10.09 52.95 7.45
N ASN A 80 9.62 52.32 8.53
CA ASN A 80 8.67 52.94 9.47
C ASN A 80 9.35 53.46 10.74
N SER A 81 10.50 52.89 11.13
CA SER A 81 11.14 53.21 12.41
C SER A 81 12.45 53.99 12.24
N ILE A 82 13.32 53.61 11.30
CA ILE A 82 14.66 54.22 11.16
C ILE A 82 14.68 55.37 10.17
N LEU A 83 14.37 55.11 8.89
CA LEU A 83 14.51 56.12 7.84
C LEU A 83 13.66 57.39 8.08
N PRO A 84 12.44 57.32 8.65
CA PRO A 84 11.64 58.53 8.94
C PRO A 84 12.26 59.50 9.93
N LYS A 85 13.28 59.08 10.70
CA LYS A 85 13.99 59.95 11.64
C LYS A 85 15.07 60.81 10.96
N LEU A 86 15.35 60.58 9.68
CA LEU A 86 16.39 61.29 8.95
C LEU A 86 15.82 62.57 8.31
N GLY A 87 16.49 63.70 8.49
CA GLY A 87 15.99 65.01 8.03
C GLY A 87 15.82 65.16 6.51
N ASN A 88 16.42 64.26 5.72
CA ASN A 88 16.33 64.21 4.26
C ASN A 88 15.55 62.97 3.76
N TYR A 89 14.74 62.34 4.61
CA TYR A 89 13.92 61.20 4.24
C TYR A 89 12.83 61.59 3.24
N LYS A 90 12.71 60.79 2.18
CA LYS A 90 11.61 60.86 1.21
C LYS A 90 11.07 59.45 1.02
N LYS A 91 9.88 59.18 1.55
CA LYS A 91 9.25 57.85 1.57
C LYS A 91 9.28 57.16 0.20
N GLU A 92 8.72 57.80 -0.82
CA GLU A 92 8.66 57.25 -2.19
C GLU A 92 10.04 56.97 -2.78
N THR A 93 11.03 57.82 -2.49
CA THR A 93 12.41 57.62 -2.99
C THR A 93 13.10 56.46 -2.27
N SER A 94 12.90 56.35 -0.95
CA SER A 94 13.43 55.26 -0.13
C SER A 94 12.80 53.91 -0.49
N GLU A 95 11.48 53.85 -0.66
CA GLU A 95 10.76 52.66 -1.13
C GLU A 95 11.23 52.27 -2.53
N LYS A 96 11.34 53.24 -3.46
CA LYS A 96 11.87 52.97 -4.81
C LYS A 96 13.32 52.47 -4.78
N ASN A 97 14.16 52.98 -3.89
CA ASN A 97 15.54 52.53 -3.76
C ASN A 97 15.62 51.14 -3.12
N ILE A 98 14.82 50.84 -2.10
CA ILE A 98 14.71 49.50 -1.51
C ILE A 98 14.15 48.51 -2.55
N GLN A 99 13.17 48.92 -3.34
CA GLN A 99 12.64 48.11 -4.42
C GLN A 99 13.69 47.90 -5.51
N ARG A 100 14.41 48.94 -5.94
CA ARG A 100 15.58 48.80 -6.84
C ARG A 100 16.65 47.90 -6.27
N MET A 101 16.86 47.96 -4.95
CA MET A 101 17.79 47.08 -4.25
C MET A 101 17.33 45.61 -4.37
N LYS A 102 16.03 45.34 -4.21
CA LYS A 102 15.42 44.01 -4.42
C LYS A 102 15.42 43.60 -5.90
N ASP A 103 15.29 44.55 -6.83
CA ASP A 103 15.17 44.35 -8.28
C ASP A 103 16.53 44.23 -9.00
N ALA A 104 17.58 44.89 -8.51
CA ALA A 104 18.91 44.94 -9.13
C ALA A 104 19.62 43.58 -9.18
N VAL A 105 19.01 42.55 -8.58
CA VAL A 105 19.44 41.14 -8.67
C VAL A 105 18.21 40.23 -8.91
N GLY A 106 17.25 40.68 -9.73
CA GLY A 106 16.18 39.84 -10.30
C GLY A 106 15.39 39.01 -9.28
N GLY A 107 15.07 39.59 -8.11
CA GLY A 107 14.22 38.97 -7.08
C GLY A 107 14.93 38.03 -6.09
N ALA A 108 16.26 37.89 -6.13
CA ALA A 108 17.02 37.01 -5.23
C ALA A 108 17.36 37.63 -3.85
N GLY A 109 16.98 38.89 -3.61
CA GLY A 109 17.43 39.63 -2.44
C GLY A 109 18.93 39.92 -2.46
N TYR A 110 19.39 40.82 -1.60
CA TYR A 110 20.82 41.08 -1.45
C TYR A 110 21.44 40.18 -0.39
N LYS A 111 22.69 39.75 -0.58
CA LYS A 111 23.44 39.09 0.50
C LYS A 111 23.54 40.01 1.72
N PRO A 112 23.30 39.51 2.95
CA PRO A 112 23.55 40.27 4.16
C PRO A 112 25.01 40.75 4.19
N ILE A 113 25.23 42.01 4.56
CA ILE A 113 26.60 42.52 4.70
C ILE A 113 27.35 41.73 5.78
N THR A 114 28.63 41.45 5.51
CA THR A 114 29.48 40.70 6.44
C THR A 114 30.08 41.61 7.50
N CYS A 115 30.43 41.04 8.65
CA CYS A 115 31.18 41.72 9.71
C CYS A 115 32.53 42.25 9.18
N ALA A 116 33.19 41.50 8.30
CA ALA A 116 34.43 41.94 7.65
C ALA A 116 34.20 43.19 6.79
N LYS A 117 33.11 43.24 6.02
CA LYS A 117 32.80 44.43 5.21
C LYS A 117 32.42 45.64 6.06
N LEU A 118 31.72 45.42 7.18
CA LEU A 118 31.44 46.49 8.16
C LEU A 118 32.74 47.02 8.80
N GLN A 119 33.75 46.16 9.00
CA GLN A 119 35.06 46.58 9.51
C GLN A 119 35.88 47.33 8.46
N GLU A 120 35.89 46.85 7.22
CA GLU A 120 36.57 47.51 6.08
C GLU A 120 36.06 48.94 5.86
N THR A 121 34.74 49.13 5.98
CA THR A 121 34.08 50.44 5.84
C THR A 121 34.22 51.34 7.08
N GLY A 122 34.94 50.90 8.12
CA GLY A 122 35.11 51.63 9.37
C GLY A 122 33.84 51.72 10.24
N MET A 123 32.75 51.06 9.85
CA MET A 123 31.47 51.07 10.57
C MET A 123 31.45 50.14 11.80
N CYS A 124 32.33 49.14 11.82
CA CYS A 124 32.49 48.23 12.94
C CYS A 124 33.95 48.22 13.39
N PRO A 125 34.26 48.46 14.67
CA PRO A 125 35.64 48.49 15.14
C PRO A 125 36.30 47.10 15.16
N GLY A 126 35.52 46.01 15.21
CA GLY A 126 35.99 44.61 15.23
C GLY A 126 36.93 44.24 16.39
N PRO A 127 37.30 42.95 16.53
CA PRO A 127 36.45 41.76 16.41
C PRO A 127 35.45 41.63 17.58
N CYS A 128 34.36 40.88 17.39
CA CYS A 128 33.28 40.75 18.37
C CYS A 128 33.28 39.34 19.00
N ALA A 129 33.26 39.24 20.33
CA ALA A 129 33.14 37.94 20.99
C ALA A 129 31.76 37.28 20.78
N GLU A 130 30.70 38.08 20.68
CA GLU A 130 29.33 37.56 20.55
C GLU A 130 29.04 36.92 19.19
N ILE A 131 29.73 37.34 18.12
CA ILE A 131 29.54 36.77 16.78
C ILE A 131 30.25 35.41 16.62
N GLY A 132 31.24 35.09 17.46
CA GLY A 132 32.03 33.87 17.38
C GLY A 132 32.67 33.68 15.99
N THR A 133 32.46 32.51 15.39
CA THR A 133 32.96 32.16 14.05
C THR A 133 32.06 32.64 12.89
N LYS A 134 30.97 33.36 13.19
CA LYS A 134 29.95 33.73 12.18
C LYS A 134 30.34 34.99 11.42
N ARG A 135 29.84 35.11 10.18
CA ARG A 135 30.28 36.14 9.21
C ARG A 135 29.41 37.38 9.10
N SER A 136 28.18 37.40 9.62
CA SER A 136 27.26 38.55 9.48
C SER A 136 26.37 38.77 10.70
N PRO A 137 26.03 40.03 11.08
CA PRO A 137 25.14 40.34 12.20
C PRO A 137 23.74 39.74 12.11
N ILE A 138 23.26 39.37 10.92
CA ILE A 138 21.95 38.72 10.74
C ILE A 138 21.85 37.37 11.48
N TYR A 139 23.00 36.78 11.85
CA TYR A 139 23.08 35.63 12.75
C TYR A 139 22.26 35.81 14.03
N PHE A 140 22.32 36.99 14.66
CA PHE A 140 21.66 37.23 15.95
C PHE A 140 20.14 37.14 15.84
N TYR A 141 19.59 37.58 14.71
CA TYR A 141 18.17 37.47 14.39
C TYR A 141 17.74 36.03 14.11
N LYS A 142 18.46 35.31 13.24
CA LYS A 142 18.15 33.90 12.95
C LYS A 142 18.28 33.03 14.20
N LYS A 143 19.24 33.29 15.07
CA LYS A 143 19.35 32.58 16.36
C LYS A 143 18.14 32.85 17.26
N ALA A 144 17.64 34.07 17.32
CA ALA A 144 16.45 34.43 18.11
C ALA A 144 15.17 33.73 17.61
N LEU A 145 15.12 33.38 16.32
CA LEU A 145 14.03 32.60 15.72
C LEU A 145 14.15 31.07 15.94
N GLY A 146 15.18 30.59 16.66
CA GLY A 146 15.29 29.17 17.03
C GLY A 146 15.99 28.26 16.03
N PHE A 147 16.73 28.80 15.05
CA PHE A 147 17.50 27.99 14.10
C PHE A 147 18.61 27.18 14.79
N SER A 148 18.86 25.94 14.36
CA SER A 148 19.83 25.02 14.97
C SER A 148 21.29 25.45 14.74
N GLU A 149 22.23 25.09 15.65
CA GLU A 149 23.65 25.49 15.50
C GLU A 149 24.28 25.03 14.18
N GLY A 150 23.84 23.88 13.63
CA GLY A 150 24.23 23.38 12.31
C GLY A 150 23.75 24.27 11.17
N ALA A 151 22.48 24.70 11.21
CA ALA A 151 21.91 25.68 10.27
C ALA A 151 22.53 27.08 10.44
N LEU A 152 23.21 27.32 11.55
CA LEU A 152 23.90 28.57 11.87
C LEU A 152 25.41 28.51 11.59
N LEU A 153 26.01 27.37 11.22
CA LEU A 153 27.45 27.25 10.96
C LEU A 153 27.92 28.03 9.73
N ASN A 154 27.02 28.32 8.80
CA ASN A 154 27.15 29.32 7.77
C ASN A 154 25.85 30.11 7.72
N VAL A 155 25.91 31.43 7.82
CA VAL A 155 24.70 32.29 7.73
C VAL A 155 24.20 32.41 6.28
N GLU A 156 24.92 31.78 5.34
CA GLU A 156 24.46 31.42 4.00
C GLU A 156 23.89 29.98 4.09
N ASP A 157 22.62 29.79 3.74
CA ASP A 157 22.10 28.43 3.51
C ASP A 157 22.99 27.79 2.42
N PRO A 158 23.51 26.57 2.61
CA PRO A 158 24.30 25.88 1.59
C PRO A 158 23.58 25.73 0.23
N PHE A 159 22.26 25.99 0.16
CA PHE A 159 21.44 26.02 -1.04
C PHE A 159 21.00 27.42 -1.46
N ASP A 160 21.53 28.51 -0.89
CA ASP A 160 21.15 29.89 -1.26
C ASP A 160 21.40 30.21 -2.74
N ASN A 161 22.39 29.56 -3.35
CA ASN A 161 22.64 29.66 -4.79
C ASN A 161 21.64 28.87 -5.65
N LEU A 162 20.79 28.02 -5.07
CA LEU A 162 19.81 27.23 -5.82
C LEU A 162 18.44 27.92 -5.85
N ILE A 163 17.98 28.26 -7.05
CA ILE A 163 16.85 29.16 -7.30
C ILE A 163 15.79 28.45 -8.14
N ARG A 164 14.51 28.64 -7.80
CA ARG A 164 13.38 28.27 -8.65
C ARG A 164 12.85 29.51 -9.39
N ARG A 165 12.65 29.42 -10.71
CA ARG A 165 11.90 30.42 -11.50
C ARG A 165 10.94 29.69 -12.42
N GLY A 166 9.65 30.00 -12.32
CA GLY A 166 8.61 29.23 -13.01
C GLY A 166 8.65 27.76 -12.59
N ASN A 167 8.56 26.88 -13.58
CA ASN A 167 8.76 25.44 -13.41
C ASN A 167 10.21 25.04 -13.75
N SER A 168 11.21 25.85 -13.38
CA SER A 168 12.62 25.51 -13.60
C SER A 168 13.50 25.78 -12.39
N TYR A 169 14.56 24.98 -12.24
CA TYR A 169 15.62 25.19 -11.26
C TYR A 169 16.89 25.76 -11.91
N TYR A 170 17.59 26.61 -11.14
CA TYR A 170 18.79 27.33 -11.54
C TYR A 170 19.83 27.29 -10.41
N GLU A 171 21.10 27.37 -10.79
CA GLU A 171 22.22 27.64 -9.90
C GLU A 171 22.76 29.04 -10.17
N GLN A 172 22.94 29.82 -9.11
CA GLN A 172 23.54 31.14 -9.14
C GLN A 172 25.02 31.05 -8.83
N ASN A 173 25.87 31.34 -9.82
CA ASN A 173 27.30 31.42 -9.63
C ASN A 173 27.68 32.87 -9.27
N LEU A 174 28.41 33.04 -8.16
CA LEU A 174 28.97 34.33 -7.80
C LEU A 174 30.16 34.59 -8.71
N GLY A 175 30.13 35.69 -9.45
CA GLY A 175 31.27 36.09 -10.27
C GLY A 175 32.48 36.40 -9.40
N GLU A 176 33.68 36.16 -9.94
CA GLU A 176 34.92 36.68 -9.35
C GLU A 176 34.90 38.22 -9.35
N ASP A 177 35.47 38.83 -8.31
CA ASP A 177 35.82 40.26 -8.21
C ASP A 177 34.89 41.24 -8.96
N GLY A 178 33.69 41.47 -8.40
CA GLY A 178 32.79 42.54 -8.84
C GLY A 178 31.98 42.26 -10.12
N ALA A 179 32.09 41.05 -10.71
CA ALA A 179 31.24 40.62 -11.81
C ALA A 179 29.81 40.29 -11.33
N ALA A 180 28.80 40.58 -12.17
CA ALA A 180 27.41 40.27 -11.88
C ALA A 180 27.20 38.74 -11.76
N PRO A 181 26.40 38.26 -10.80
CA PRO A 181 26.13 36.84 -10.64
C PRO A 181 25.46 36.27 -11.89
N THR A 182 25.90 35.10 -12.34
CA THR A 182 25.31 34.39 -13.48
C THR A 182 24.34 33.34 -13.00
N LEU A 183 23.24 33.16 -13.74
CA LEU A 183 22.26 32.11 -13.50
C LEU A 183 22.41 31.01 -14.55
N GLU A 184 22.74 29.82 -14.09
CA GLU A 184 22.85 28.64 -14.92
C GLU A 184 21.60 27.79 -14.69
N ARG A 185 20.85 27.49 -15.75
CA ARG A 185 19.67 26.59 -15.63
C ARG A 185 20.17 25.18 -15.35
N LEU A 186 19.50 24.48 -14.44
CA LEU A 186 19.76 23.07 -14.09
C LEU A 186 18.79 22.14 -14.83
N CYS A 187 17.52 22.53 -14.91
CA CYS A 187 16.48 21.82 -15.64
C CYS A 187 15.32 22.75 -16.03
N ASN A 188 14.42 22.25 -16.89
CA ASN A 188 13.20 22.96 -17.30
C ASN A 188 11.92 22.47 -16.61
N TYR A 189 12.06 21.70 -15.52
CA TYR A 189 10.96 21.15 -14.75
C TYR A 189 11.18 21.36 -13.25
N ILE A 190 10.10 21.25 -12.47
CA ILE A 190 10.10 21.15 -11.02
C ILE A 190 9.45 19.85 -10.58
N VAL A 191 9.84 19.38 -9.40
CA VAL A 191 9.08 18.37 -8.67
C VAL A 191 8.60 19.03 -7.39
N ASP A 192 7.29 19.13 -7.23
CA ASP A 192 6.63 19.56 -6.01
C ASP A 192 6.35 18.29 -5.19
N LEU A 193 7.26 17.97 -4.26
CA LEU A 193 7.19 16.75 -3.46
C LEU A 193 6.23 16.94 -2.28
N GLN A 194 5.09 16.26 -2.35
CA GLN A 194 3.96 16.49 -1.44
C GLN A 194 3.96 15.54 -0.26
N GLU A 195 4.26 14.26 -0.47
CA GLU A 195 4.14 13.23 0.56
C GLU A 195 5.36 12.31 0.59
N ARG A 196 5.78 11.92 1.80
CA ARG A 196 6.61 10.75 2.04
C ARG A 196 5.71 9.69 2.67
N VAL A 197 5.40 8.65 1.90
CA VAL A 197 4.43 7.62 2.27
C VAL A 197 5.16 6.37 2.73
N VAL A 198 4.95 5.98 3.98
CA VAL A 198 5.36 4.70 4.55
C VAL A 198 4.21 3.72 4.38
N VAL A 199 4.48 2.57 3.77
CA VAL A 199 3.48 1.55 3.43
C VAL A 199 3.74 0.29 4.24
N ASP A 200 2.72 -0.13 4.98
CA ASP A 200 2.61 -1.46 5.56
C ASP A 200 1.78 -2.35 4.63
N ASP A 201 2.45 -3.23 3.88
CA ASP A 201 1.81 -4.24 3.02
C ASP A 201 1.51 -5.56 3.74
N GLY A 202 1.84 -5.63 5.03
CA GLY A 202 1.65 -6.80 5.89
C GLY A 202 2.62 -7.95 5.64
N THR A 203 3.70 -7.75 4.90
CA THR A 203 4.78 -8.74 4.78
C THR A 203 5.71 -8.80 6.00
N GLY A 204 5.62 -7.80 6.89
CA GLY A 204 6.52 -7.60 8.03
C GLY A 204 7.54 -6.48 7.78
N ASP A 205 7.85 -6.19 6.51
CA ASP A 205 8.74 -5.10 6.12
C ASP A 205 7.95 -3.93 5.52
N GLU A 206 8.01 -2.77 6.18
CA GLU A 206 7.52 -1.51 5.63
C GLU A 206 8.42 -1.00 4.52
N TYR A 207 7.84 -0.39 3.49
CA TYR A 207 8.59 0.32 2.46
C TYR A 207 8.10 1.76 2.32
N THR A 208 8.97 2.63 1.82
CA THR A 208 8.66 4.06 1.68
C THR A 208 8.69 4.45 0.21
N TYR A 209 7.78 5.33 -0.20
CA TYR A 209 7.85 6.04 -1.48
C TYR A 209 7.57 7.53 -1.30
N LEU A 210 8.10 8.32 -2.23
CA LEU A 210 7.92 9.76 -2.35
C LEU A 210 6.84 10.03 -3.39
N LYS A 211 5.84 10.85 -3.06
CA LYS A 211 4.72 11.23 -3.94
C LYS A 211 4.67 12.74 -4.15
N GLY A 212 4.39 13.17 -5.37
CA GLY A 212 4.27 14.58 -5.69
C GLY A 212 3.84 14.83 -7.12
N ILE A 213 4.10 16.04 -7.61
CA ILE A 213 3.71 16.45 -8.97
C ILE A 213 4.92 17.02 -9.69
N ILE A 214 5.13 16.57 -10.93
CA ILE A 214 6.11 17.09 -11.87
C ILE A 214 5.44 18.11 -12.79
N LYS A 215 6.05 19.29 -12.96
CA LYS A 215 5.59 20.33 -13.89
C LYS A 215 6.77 20.83 -14.71
N THR A 216 6.53 21.14 -15.98
CA THR A 216 7.54 21.69 -16.91
C THR A 216 7.13 23.07 -17.41
N ASP A 217 8.09 23.85 -17.90
CA ASP A 217 7.84 25.12 -18.61
C ASP A 217 7.50 24.90 -20.10
N ALA A 218 7.48 23.65 -20.59
CA ALA A 218 7.11 23.34 -21.97
C ALA A 218 5.61 23.56 -22.22
N ASP A 219 5.29 24.31 -23.28
CA ASP A 219 3.91 24.62 -23.64
C ASP A 219 3.12 23.36 -24.01
N GLY A 220 1.92 23.23 -23.45
CA GLY A 220 1.00 22.12 -23.75
C GLY A 220 1.28 20.81 -23.02
N VAL A 221 2.30 20.74 -22.15
CA VAL A 221 2.60 19.56 -21.35
C VAL A 221 1.83 19.60 -20.02
N ALA A 222 1.00 18.58 -19.78
CA ALA A 222 0.26 18.45 -18.53
C ALA A 222 1.19 18.08 -17.36
N ALA A 223 0.78 18.47 -16.15
CA ALA A 223 1.46 18.01 -14.95
C ALA A 223 1.35 16.48 -14.83
N ALA A 224 2.43 15.84 -14.37
CA ALA A 224 2.51 14.38 -14.22
C ALA A 224 2.69 14.01 -12.75
N GLU A 225 2.24 12.81 -12.36
CA GLU A 225 2.49 12.28 -11.03
C GLU A 225 3.96 11.89 -10.86
N PHE A 226 4.57 12.32 -9.75
CA PHE A 226 5.85 11.84 -9.25
C PHE A 226 5.61 10.76 -8.20
N LYS A 227 6.13 9.54 -8.40
CA LYS A 227 6.04 8.43 -7.44
C LYS A 227 7.29 7.56 -7.50
N MET A 228 8.11 7.56 -6.45
CA MET A 228 9.43 6.91 -6.48
C MET A 228 9.94 6.49 -5.09
N PRO A 229 10.64 5.36 -4.93
CA PRO A 229 11.34 5.02 -3.69
C PRO A 229 12.43 6.03 -3.31
N PRO A 230 12.70 6.28 -2.01
CA PRO A 230 13.81 7.14 -1.59
C PRO A 230 15.18 6.71 -2.13
N SER A 231 15.44 5.40 -2.29
CA SER A 231 16.69 4.89 -2.87
C SER A 231 16.89 5.38 -4.31
N ASP A 232 15.86 5.25 -5.12
CA ASP A 232 15.86 5.60 -6.54
C ASP A 232 15.89 7.12 -6.72
N PHE A 233 15.30 7.85 -5.77
CA PHE A 233 15.42 9.31 -5.73
C PHE A 233 16.87 9.74 -5.55
N HIS A 234 17.65 9.06 -4.70
CA HIS A 234 19.05 9.41 -4.48
C HIS A 234 19.99 8.89 -5.59
N ASP A 235 19.57 7.90 -6.37
CA ASP A 235 20.31 7.40 -7.53
C ASP A 235 20.13 8.32 -8.76
N ASN A 236 21.23 8.75 -9.37
CA ASN A 236 21.17 9.68 -10.50
C ASN A 236 20.52 9.08 -11.75
N ASN A 237 20.77 7.79 -12.03
CA ASN A 237 20.26 7.15 -13.24
C ASN A 237 18.77 6.84 -13.10
N ALA A 238 18.36 6.31 -11.95
CA ALA A 238 16.96 6.02 -11.66
C ALA A 238 16.12 7.30 -11.63
N PHE A 239 16.62 8.35 -10.96
CA PHE A 239 15.97 9.67 -10.95
C PHE A 239 15.78 10.22 -12.37
N LYS A 240 16.84 10.22 -13.18
CA LYS A 240 16.80 10.71 -14.56
C LYS A 240 15.87 9.90 -15.46
N SER A 241 15.91 8.57 -15.35
CA SER A 241 15.01 7.68 -16.09
C SER A 241 13.56 8.02 -15.78
N HIS A 242 13.21 8.17 -14.50
CA HIS A 242 11.83 8.47 -14.10
C HIS A 242 11.33 9.82 -14.63
N ILE A 243 12.16 10.86 -14.58
CA ILE A 243 11.79 12.16 -15.15
C ILE A 243 11.57 12.03 -16.66
N THR A 244 12.43 11.29 -17.36
CA THR A 244 12.32 11.05 -18.81
C THR A 244 11.07 10.23 -19.14
N ASP A 245 10.71 9.24 -18.31
CA ASP A 245 9.50 8.44 -18.50
C ASP A 245 8.22 9.27 -18.33
N LYS A 246 8.23 10.24 -17.40
CA LYS A 246 7.06 11.08 -17.10
C LYS A 246 6.89 12.28 -18.02
N LEU A 247 7.99 12.91 -18.43
CA LEU A 247 7.96 14.13 -19.26
C LEU A 247 8.41 13.89 -20.72
N GLY A 248 8.87 12.69 -21.06
CA GLY A 248 9.40 12.39 -22.39
C GLY A 248 10.59 13.29 -22.76
N ILE A 249 10.56 13.81 -23.99
CA ILE A 249 11.58 14.73 -24.52
C ILE A 249 11.50 16.13 -23.91
N ASP A 250 10.41 16.47 -23.22
CA ASP A 250 10.16 17.79 -22.65
C ASP A 250 10.78 17.95 -21.25
N GLY A 251 11.30 16.87 -20.65
CA GLY A 251 12.08 16.89 -19.41
C GLY A 251 13.57 17.05 -19.66
N ILE A 252 14.05 18.29 -19.68
CA ILE A 252 15.42 18.64 -20.07
C ILE A 252 16.30 18.86 -18.84
N PHE A 253 17.39 18.09 -18.77
CA PHE A 253 18.54 18.35 -17.91
C PHE A 253 19.54 19.21 -18.68
N THR A 254 19.74 20.45 -18.27
CA THR A 254 20.54 21.41 -19.05
C THR A 254 22.04 21.33 -18.77
N LYS A 255 22.46 20.54 -17.76
CA LYS A 255 23.85 20.35 -17.37
C LYS A 255 24.14 18.88 -17.06
N ILE A 256 25.38 18.46 -17.33
CA ILE A 256 25.90 17.16 -16.89
C ILE A 256 25.97 17.15 -15.36
N ASN A 257 25.49 16.07 -14.73
CA ASN A 257 25.50 15.89 -13.28
C ASN A 257 24.70 16.97 -12.50
N ALA A 258 23.61 17.48 -13.07
CA ALA A 258 22.73 18.45 -12.41
C ALA A 258 21.85 17.82 -11.31
N GLU A 259 21.68 16.50 -11.34
CA GLU A 259 20.73 15.73 -10.53
C GLU A 259 20.88 15.99 -9.02
N PRO A 260 22.09 16.00 -8.41
CA PRO A 260 22.22 16.30 -6.99
C PRO A 260 21.70 17.69 -6.62
N LYS A 261 21.94 18.70 -7.46
CA LYS A 261 21.48 20.08 -7.23
C LYS A 261 19.97 20.21 -7.45
N ILE A 262 19.44 19.50 -8.44
CA ILE A 262 17.98 19.42 -8.67
C ILE A 262 17.31 18.82 -7.43
N ARG A 263 17.83 17.72 -6.86
CA ARG A 263 17.27 17.13 -5.63
C ARG A 263 17.31 18.06 -4.43
N GLN A 264 18.39 18.83 -4.29
CA GLN A 264 18.49 19.88 -3.27
C GLN A 264 17.43 20.97 -3.51
N CYS A 265 17.17 21.35 -4.76
CA CYS A 265 16.07 22.26 -5.09
C CYS A 265 14.70 21.67 -4.72
N ILE A 266 14.47 20.40 -5.01
CA ILE A 266 13.22 19.71 -4.65
C ILE A 266 13.03 19.73 -3.14
N ALA A 267 14.05 19.37 -2.36
CA ALA A 267 14.00 19.42 -0.90
C ALA A 267 13.79 20.84 -0.35
N LYS A 268 14.37 21.87 -1.00
CA LYS A 268 14.24 23.28 -0.60
C LYS A 268 12.85 23.86 -0.89
N TYR A 269 12.25 23.51 -2.03
CA TYR A 269 11.04 24.16 -2.54
C TYR A 269 9.76 23.35 -2.38
N SER A 270 9.83 22.15 -1.83
CA SER A 270 8.67 21.30 -1.58
C SER A 270 8.28 21.33 -0.10
N ASN A 271 6.99 21.20 0.19
CA ASN A 271 6.49 21.03 1.55
C ASN A 271 5.96 19.59 1.70
N THR A 272 6.83 18.69 2.12
CA THR A 272 6.52 17.26 2.18
C THR A 272 5.92 16.89 3.53
N VAL A 273 4.75 16.22 3.51
CA VAL A 273 4.12 15.65 4.70
C VAL A 273 4.43 14.16 4.83
N ASP A 274 4.60 13.69 6.06
CA ASP A 274 4.76 12.27 6.34
C ASP A 274 3.41 11.59 6.47
N LYS A 275 3.26 10.46 5.79
CA LYS A 275 2.01 9.69 5.73
C LYS A 275 2.31 8.21 5.93
N ARG A 276 1.44 7.51 6.64
CA ARG A 276 1.54 6.06 6.82
C ARG A 276 0.25 5.41 6.36
N VAL A 277 0.34 4.43 5.47
CA VAL A 277 -0.81 3.72 4.91
C VAL A 277 -0.67 2.21 5.06
N VAL A 278 -1.80 1.51 5.15
CA VAL A 278 -1.90 0.06 5.28
C VAL A 278 -2.58 -0.52 4.04
N LEU A 279 -2.11 -1.68 3.55
CA LEU A 279 -2.70 -2.36 2.39
C LEU A 279 -3.57 -3.58 2.75
N GLN A 280 -3.64 -3.98 4.01
CA GLN A 280 -4.36 -5.18 4.44
C GLN A 280 -5.40 -4.86 5.51
N MET A 281 -6.65 -5.15 5.19
CA MET A 281 -7.68 -5.29 6.22
C MET A 281 -7.49 -6.60 6.99
N GLY A 282 -8.36 -6.91 7.95
CA GLY A 282 -8.32 -8.16 8.70
C GLY A 282 -8.11 -7.96 10.19
N TYR A 283 -7.99 -9.09 10.90
CA TYR A 283 -7.75 -9.07 12.33
C TYR A 283 -6.39 -8.49 12.68
N ARG A 284 -6.34 -7.80 13.82
CA ARG A 284 -5.16 -7.31 14.53
C ARG A 284 -5.19 -7.82 15.96
N LYS A 285 -4.06 -7.67 16.65
CA LYS A 285 -3.95 -7.87 18.09
C LYS A 285 -3.50 -6.53 18.67
N ASP A 286 -3.98 -6.17 19.85
CA ASP A 286 -3.44 -5.03 20.59
C ASP A 286 -2.05 -5.35 21.16
N GLU A 287 -1.85 -6.56 21.68
CA GLU A 287 -0.55 -7.05 22.17
C GLU A 287 -0.11 -8.32 21.43
N GLU A 288 1.18 -8.45 21.10
CA GLU A 288 1.69 -9.65 20.41
C GLU A 288 1.54 -10.93 21.24
N GLU A 289 1.57 -10.79 22.58
CA GLU A 289 1.42 -11.89 23.54
C GLU A 289 -0.02 -12.41 23.63
N ASP A 290 -1.01 -11.65 23.15
CA ASP A 290 -2.40 -12.09 23.18
C ASP A 290 -2.61 -13.32 22.30
N ARG A 291 -3.26 -14.33 22.90
CA ARG A 291 -3.58 -15.56 22.19
C ARG A 291 -4.58 -15.33 21.04
N TYR A 292 -5.53 -14.42 21.22
CA TYR A 292 -6.64 -14.21 20.29
C TYR A 292 -6.71 -12.77 19.79
N HIS A 293 -7.24 -12.62 18.59
CA HIS A 293 -7.53 -11.32 18.01
C HIS A 293 -8.69 -10.63 18.74
N ASP A 294 -8.60 -9.31 18.85
CA ASP A 294 -9.52 -8.47 19.62
C ASP A 294 -10.23 -7.42 18.77
N LYS A 295 -9.63 -7.05 17.64
CA LYS A 295 -10.22 -6.15 16.65
C LYS A 295 -9.98 -6.58 15.21
N TYR A 296 -10.88 -6.18 14.33
CA TYR A 296 -10.77 -6.27 12.88
C TYR A 296 -10.73 -4.87 12.29
N ILE A 297 -9.76 -4.60 11.42
CA ILE A 297 -9.63 -3.29 10.75
C ILE A 297 -10.03 -3.43 9.28
N SER A 298 -10.71 -2.42 8.74
CA SER A 298 -11.13 -2.32 7.35
C SER A 298 -11.13 -0.85 6.92
N PRO A 299 -11.09 -0.51 5.61
CA PRO A 299 -11.01 0.88 5.18
C PRO A 299 -12.08 1.79 5.79
N SER A 300 -13.34 1.37 5.85
CA SER A 300 -14.41 2.20 6.42
C SER A 300 -14.69 1.97 7.90
N VAL A 301 -14.34 0.82 8.46
CA VAL A 301 -14.72 0.47 9.84
C VAL A 301 -13.62 -0.25 10.64
N ILE A 302 -13.64 -0.02 11.95
CA ILE A 302 -12.93 -0.82 12.95
C ILE A 302 -13.98 -1.56 13.78
N ILE A 303 -13.82 -2.87 13.95
CA ILE A 303 -14.77 -3.73 14.64
C ILE A 303 -14.08 -4.37 15.83
N ASP A 304 -14.62 -4.19 17.02
CA ASP A 304 -14.12 -4.76 18.26
C ASP A 304 -15.29 -5.34 19.09
N LYS A 305 -15.03 -5.79 20.33
CA LYS A 305 -16.08 -6.34 21.20
C LYS A 305 -17.18 -5.33 21.57
N THR A 306 -16.87 -4.04 21.53
CA THR A 306 -17.77 -2.95 21.91
C THR A 306 -18.72 -2.58 20.77
N GLY A 307 -18.28 -2.67 19.51
CA GLY A 307 -19.11 -2.32 18.37
C GLY A 307 -18.40 -2.32 17.02
N ILE A 308 -19.11 -1.79 16.03
CA ILE A 308 -18.59 -1.41 14.72
C ILE A 308 -18.46 0.11 14.77
N HIS A 309 -17.27 0.64 14.47
CA HIS A 309 -16.97 2.05 14.55
C HIS A 309 -16.41 2.55 13.23
N GLU A 310 -16.63 3.82 12.91
CA GLU A 310 -15.99 4.45 11.75
C GLU A 310 -14.46 4.42 11.89
N ASN A 311 -13.77 4.08 10.81
CA ASN A 311 -12.31 4.11 10.77
C ASN A 311 -11.82 5.55 10.54
N THR A 312 -11.40 6.22 11.60
CA THR A 312 -10.82 7.57 11.54
C THR A 312 -9.32 7.62 11.80
N SER A 313 -8.69 6.46 12.06
CA SER A 313 -7.32 6.40 12.59
C SER A 313 -6.33 5.67 11.70
N ILE A 314 -6.79 4.78 10.81
CA ILE A 314 -5.94 3.97 9.94
C ILE A 314 -6.21 4.34 8.50
N GLU A 315 -5.18 4.81 7.81
CA GLU A 315 -5.30 5.14 6.40
C GLU A 315 -4.98 3.93 5.52
N PHE A 316 -5.83 3.69 4.51
CA PHE A 316 -5.66 2.59 3.56
C PHE A 316 -5.39 3.14 2.16
N ASP A 317 -4.47 2.50 1.43
CA ASP A 317 -4.14 2.85 0.04
C ASP A 317 -4.27 1.62 -0.87
N LEU A 318 -5.47 1.35 -1.37
CA LEU A 318 -5.73 0.20 -2.25
C LEU A 318 -5.95 0.59 -3.72
N GLU A 319 -5.67 1.84 -4.11
CA GLU A 319 -6.03 2.38 -5.42
C GLU A 319 -5.40 1.57 -6.57
N ASP A 320 -4.13 1.19 -6.42
CA ASP A 320 -3.35 0.40 -7.39
C ASP A 320 -3.44 -1.12 -7.18
N ALA A 321 -4.38 -1.61 -6.34
CA ALA A 321 -4.43 -3.01 -5.88
C ALA A 321 -5.29 -3.96 -6.74
N ASP A 322 -5.57 -3.62 -8.01
CA ASP A 322 -6.44 -4.41 -8.90
C ASP A 322 -7.81 -4.69 -8.22
N VAL A 323 -8.32 -5.92 -8.24
CA VAL A 323 -9.57 -6.30 -7.57
C VAL A 323 -9.55 -6.08 -6.05
N ALA A 324 -8.38 -6.05 -5.41
CA ALA A 324 -8.30 -5.81 -3.97
C ALA A 324 -8.71 -4.37 -3.59
N LYS A 325 -8.77 -3.44 -4.55
CA LYS A 325 -9.30 -2.07 -4.32
C LYS A 325 -10.74 -2.01 -3.83
N TYR A 326 -11.50 -3.08 -4.05
CA TYR A 326 -12.89 -3.18 -3.62
C TYR A 326 -13.05 -3.71 -2.19
N LEU A 327 -11.96 -4.15 -1.55
CA LEU A 327 -12.00 -4.67 -0.18
C LEU A 327 -12.46 -3.58 0.78
N ASN A 328 -13.64 -3.78 1.36
CA ASN A 328 -14.20 -2.87 2.35
C ASN A 328 -15.35 -3.51 3.12
N ILE A 329 -15.29 -3.42 4.44
CA ILE A 329 -16.41 -3.71 5.33
C ILE A 329 -17.08 -2.39 5.67
N ILE A 330 -18.41 -2.36 5.56
CA ILE A 330 -19.21 -1.16 5.83
C ILE A 330 -20.06 -1.38 7.09
N GLU A 331 -20.39 -0.29 7.76
CA GLU A 331 -21.49 -0.29 8.72
C GLU A 331 -22.82 -0.20 7.96
N VAL A 332 -23.85 -0.90 8.46
CA VAL A 332 -25.20 -0.88 7.89
C VAL A 332 -26.23 -0.68 8.99
N THR A 333 -27.28 0.07 8.66
CA THR A 333 -28.48 0.23 9.49
C THR A 333 -29.20 -1.10 9.70
N ASN A 334 -30.17 -1.15 10.62
CA ASN A 334 -30.95 -2.37 10.85
C ASN A 334 -31.82 -2.73 9.65
N GLU A 335 -32.35 -1.72 8.96
CA GLU A 335 -33.14 -1.84 7.75
C GLU A 335 -32.30 -2.44 6.62
N GLU A 336 -31.14 -1.85 6.33
CA GLU A 336 -30.19 -2.35 5.33
C GLU A 336 -29.68 -3.75 5.66
N PHE A 337 -29.42 -4.04 6.95
CA PHE A 337 -29.04 -5.38 7.37
C PHE A 337 -30.14 -6.39 7.06
N ASN A 338 -31.41 -6.07 7.34
CA ASN A 338 -32.54 -6.94 7.04
C ASN A 338 -32.72 -7.14 5.52
N GLU A 339 -32.51 -6.09 4.72
CA GLU A 339 -32.51 -6.17 3.26
C GLU A 339 -31.38 -7.08 2.74
N ALA A 340 -30.16 -6.88 3.25
CA ALA A 340 -29.02 -7.74 2.92
C ALA A 340 -29.29 -9.20 3.30
N LYS A 341 -29.93 -9.47 4.45
CA LYS A 341 -30.34 -10.83 4.84
C LYS A 341 -31.34 -11.44 3.85
N GLN A 342 -32.32 -10.66 3.37
CA GLN A 342 -33.21 -11.15 2.31
C GLN A 342 -32.44 -11.41 1.01
N GLY A 343 -31.49 -10.54 0.66
CA GLY A 343 -30.55 -10.73 -0.44
C GLY A 343 -29.75 -12.02 -0.35
N LEU A 344 -29.22 -12.37 0.84
CA LEU A 344 -28.53 -13.64 1.05
C LEU A 344 -29.46 -14.83 0.88
N ASN A 345 -30.69 -14.81 1.42
CA ASN A 345 -31.65 -15.91 1.18
C ASN A 345 -31.96 -16.10 -0.31
N ASN A 346 -32.06 -15.00 -1.06
CA ASN A 346 -32.23 -15.04 -2.51
C ASN A 346 -30.99 -15.62 -3.20
N LEU A 347 -29.78 -15.20 -2.81
CA LEU A 347 -28.51 -15.74 -3.31
C LEU A 347 -28.41 -17.26 -3.08
N LEU A 348 -28.78 -17.73 -1.88
CA LEU A 348 -28.79 -19.15 -1.54
C LEU A 348 -29.81 -19.97 -2.34
N SER A 349 -30.75 -19.31 -3.01
CA SER A 349 -31.77 -19.94 -3.84
C SER A 349 -31.47 -19.85 -5.35
N LEU A 350 -30.37 -19.19 -5.76
CA LEU A 350 -30.02 -19.00 -7.17
C LEU A 350 -29.51 -20.28 -7.86
N SER A 351 -29.03 -21.24 -7.09
CA SER A 351 -28.47 -22.50 -7.60
C SER A 351 -28.71 -23.62 -6.60
N ASP A 352 -28.17 -24.81 -6.91
CA ASP A 352 -28.20 -25.97 -6.05
C ASP A 352 -27.84 -25.64 -4.58
N TRP A 353 -28.59 -26.25 -3.67
CA TRP A 353 -28.49 -26.00 -2.23
C TRP A 353 -27.11 -26.34 -1.69
N ASN A 354 -26.51 -27.45 -2.14
CA ASN A 354 -25.19 -27.88 -1.68
C ASN A 354 -24.14 -26.86 -2.11
N TYR A 355 -24.22 -26.38 -3.35
CA TYR A 355 -23.29 -25.35 -3.85
C TYR A 355 -23.39 -24.05 -3.07
N THR A 356 -24.58 -23.47 -2.96
CA THR A 356 -24.74 -22.15 -2.35
C THR A 356 -24.43 -22.15 -0.84
N HIS A 357 -24.78 -23.22 -0.12
CA HIS A 357 -24.52 -23.31 1.32
C HIS A 357 -23.07 -23.66 1.64
N SER A 358 -22.40 -24.47 0.81
CA SER A 358 -20.94 -24.67 0.95
C SER A 358 -20.15 -23.42 0.56
N ALA A 359 -20.61 -22.65 -0.43
CA ALA A 359 -20.02 -21.35 -0.77
C ALA A 359 -20.19 -20.35 0.38
N LEU A 360 -21.35 -20.28 1.04
CA LEU A 360 -21.55 -19.47 2.24
C LEU A 360 -20.61 -19.89 3.38
N ALA A 361 -20.50 -21.19 3.63
CA ALA A 361 -19.59 -21.72 4.64
C ALA A 361 -18.14 -21.30 4.38
N HIS A 362 -17.66 -21.44 3.15
CA HIS A 362 -16.29 -21.04 2.79
C HIS A 362 -16.10 -19.52 2.85
N THR A 363 -17.11 -18.75 2.45
CA THR A 363 -17.09 -17.28 2.50
C THR A 363 -16.93 -16.77 3.92
N MET A 364 -17.49 -17.46 4.92
CA MET A 364 -17.48 -17.04 6.33
C MET A 364 -16.36 -17.66 7.15
N LEU A 365 -15.70 -18.68 6.62
CA LEU A 365 -14.56 -19.34 7.26
C LEU A 365 -13.40 -18.38 7.63
N PRO A 366 -13.03 -17.37 6.81
CA PRO A 366 -12.01 -16.39 7.17
C PRO A 366 -12.25 -15.67 8.49
N ILE A 367 -13.52 -15.53 8.90
CA ILE A 367 -13.90 -14.78 10.09
C ILE A 367 -13.63 -15.58 11.37
N ILE A 368 -13.81 -16.91 11.33
CA ILE A 368 -13.60 -17.77 12.50
C ILE A 368 -12.23 -18.45 12.52
N ALA A 369 -11.58 -18.61 11.37
CA ALA A 369 -10.33 -19.36 11.27
C ALA A 369 -9.20 -18.85 12.18
N PRO A 370 -9.01 -17.53 12.40
CA PRO A 370 -7.98 -17.02 13.30
C PRO A 370 -8.17 -17.40 14.79
N PHE A 371 -9.32 -17.98 15.15
CA PHE A 371 -9.62 -18.45 16.50
C PHE A 371 -9.49 -19.97 16.67
N LEU A 372 -9.15 -20.69 15.59
CA LEU A 372 -8.95 -22.14 15.62
C LEU A 372 -7.49 -22.48 15.93
N SER A 373 -7.25 -23.36 16.91
CA SER A 373 -5.91 -23.74 17.35
C SER A 373 -5.26 -24.76 16.40
N GLY A 374 -4.02 -24.49 15.96
CA GLY A 374 -3.19 -25.45 15.20
C GLY A 374 -3.41 -25.45 13.69
N GLU A 375 -4.10 -24.45 13.15
CA GLU A 375 -4.59 -24.44 11.77
C GLU A 375 -3.77 -23.53 10.83
N ASP A 376 -2.52 -23.89 10.55
CA ASP A 376 -1.65 -23.08 9.67
C ASP A 376 -1.83 -23.36 8.18
N THR A 377 -2.49 -24.47 7.83
CA THR A 377 -2.71 -24.87 6.43
C THR A 377 -4.07 -24.38 5.92
N LYS A 378 -4.25 -24.34 4.60
CA LYS A 378 -5.51 -23.91 3.96
C LYS A 378 -5.95 -24.94 2.93
N PHE A 379 -7.16 -24.77 2.42
CA PHE A 379 -7.64 -25.55 1.28
C PHE A 379 -8.25 -24.64 0.23
N THR A 380 -8.27 -25.12 -1.01
CA THR A 380 -8.90 -24.43 -2.13
C THR A 380 -10.35 -24.86 -2.24
N TYR A 381 -11.30 -23.92 -2.13
CA TYR A 381 -12.70 -24.21 -2.44
C TYR A 381 -12.90 -24.10 -3.95
N PHE A 382 -13.24 -25.20 -4.62
CA PHE A 382 -13.24 -25.23 -6.08
C PHE A 382 -14.63 -25.58 -6.60
N VAL A 383 -15.20 -24.67 -7.37
CA VAL A 383 -16.52 -24.79 -7.97
C VAL A 383 -16.38 -25.22 -9.43
N ARG A 384 -16.80 -26.45 -9.73
CA ARG A 384 -16.81 -27.02 -11.08
C ARG A 384 -18.18 -26.87 -11.73
N GLY A 385 -18.21 -26.83 -13.06
CA GLY A 385 -19.47 -26.84 -13.83
C GLY A 385 -19.24 -26.34 -15.24
N ASN A 386 -20.23 -26.44 -16.11
CA ASN A 386 -20.06 -26.06 -17.52
C ASN A 386 -20.08 -24.54 -17.71
N SER A 387 -19.64 -24.13 -18.90
CA SER A 387 -19.75 -22.75 -19.32
C SER A 387 -21.18 -22.25 -19.24
N GLY A 388 -21.39 -21.09 -18.61
CA GLY A 388 -22.70 -20.49 -18.47
C GLY A 388 -23.57 -21.05 -17.34
N ASP A 389 -23.13 -21.99 -16.50
CA ASP A 389 -23.91 -22.49 -15.36
C ASP A 389 -24.08 -21.47 -14.21
N GLY A 390 -23.39 -20.33 -14.27
CA GLY A 390 -23.54 -19.22 -13.31
C GLY A 390 -22.54 -19.21 -12.16
N LYS A 391 -21.52 -20.09 -12.19
CA LYS A 391 -20.44 -20.21 -11.18
C LYS A 391 -19.83 -18.86 -10.79
N SER A 392 -19.26 -18.16 -11.76
CA SER A 392 -18.56 -16.88 -11.57
C SER A 392 -19.52 -15.78 -11.11
N TYR A 393 -20.76 -15.81 -11.60
CA TYR A 393 -21.80 -14.85 -11.22
C TYR A 393 -22.18 -15.00 -9.74
N ILE A 394 -22.36 -16.23 -9.26
CA ILE A 394 -22.68 -16.52 -7.86
C ILE A 394 -21.48 -16.24 -6.96
N MET A 395 -20.27 -16.68 -7.34
CA MET A 395 -19.06 -16.41 -6.55
C MET A 395 -18.71 -14.93 -6.46
N LYS A 396 -19.04 -14.11 -7.46
CA LYS A 396 -18.95 -12.64 -7.38
C LYS A 396 -19.81 -12.09 -6.22
N PHE A 397 -21.03 -12.59 -6.04
CA PHE A 397 -21.86 -12.16 -4.92
C PHE A 397 -21.31 -12.62 -3.57
N PHE A 398 -20.73 -13.81 -3.49
CA PHE A 398 -20.02 -14.24 -2.28
C PHE A 398 -18.78 -13.38 -2.00
N GLN A 399 -18.04 -12.95 -3.04
CA GLN A 399 -16.93 -12.00 -2.91
C GLN A 399 -17.38 -10.65 -2.33
N ASN A 400 -18.62 -10.22 -2.61
CA ASN A 400 -19.20 -8.98 -2.07
C ASN A 400 -19.49 -9.01 -0.55
N PHE A 401 -19.30 -10.15 0.13
CA PHE A 401 -19.25 -10.16 1.59
C PHE A 401 -18.00 -9.47 2.17
N TYR A 402 -17.04 -9.11 1.33
CA TYR A 402 -15.80 -8.44 1.74
C TYR A 402 -15.59 -7.10 1.05
N GLY A 403 -16.60 -6.57 0.36
CA GLY A 403 -16.46 -5.37 -0.45
C GLY A 403 -17.56 -5.22 -1.49
N ASN A 404 -17.38 -4.29 -2.43
CA ASN A 404 -18.29 -4.12 -3.56
C ASN A 404 -17.57 -4.40 -4.88
N PHE A 405 -17.41 -5.68 -5.21
CA PHE A 405 -16.62 -6.14 -6.33
C PHE A 405 -17.43 -6.13 -7.62
N THR A 406 -16.86 -5.48 -8.64
CA THR A 406 -17.43 -5.48 -10.00
C THR A 406 -16.93 -6.65 -10.84
N ASN A 407 -15.75 -7.18 -10.51
CA ASN A 407 -15.07 -8.25 -11.25
C ASN A 407 -14.25 -9.12 -10.30
N LEU A 408 -13.90 -10.32 -10.77
CA LEU A 408 -13.07 -11.30 -10.06
C LEU A 408 -11.65 -11.29 -10.65
N ALA A 409 -10.68 -11.80 -9.88
CA ALA A 409 -9.38 -12.15 -10.45
C ALA A 409 -9.57 -13.30 -11.46
N SER A 410 -8.69 -13.42 -12.45
CA SER A 410 -8.77 -14.49 -13.46
C SER A 410 -7.46 -15.27 -13.54
N TRP A 411 -7.58 -16.57 -13.79
CA TRP A 411 -6.45 -17.47 -14.03
C TRP A 411 -5.61 -17.09 -15.27
N THR A 412 -6.09 -16.17 -16.13
CA THR A 412 -5.28 -15.61 -17.23
C THR A 412 -4.22 -14.60 -16.76
N SER A 413 -4.30 -14.12 -15.52
CA SER A 413 -3.29 -13.23 -14.94
C SER A 413 -2.00 -13.99 -14.57
N THR A 414 -0.88 -13.27 -14.45
CA THR A 414 0.37 -13.89 -14.02
C THR A 414 0.28 -14.40 -12.58
N PHE A 415 0.87 -15.55 -12.27
CA PHE A 415 0.84 -16.11 -10.90
C PHE A 415 1.43 -15.18 -9.84
N ALA A 416 2.45 -14.38 -10.20
CA ALA A 416 3.00 -13.36 -9.30
C ALA A 416 1.97 -12.27 -8.97
N ALA A 417 1.18 -11.84 -9.95
CA ALA A 417 0.07 -10.90 -9.73
C ALA A 417 -1.03 -11.55 -8.87
N LEU A 418 -1.43 -12.79 -9.15
CA LEU A 418 -2.44 -13.51 -8.37
C LEU A 418 -2.02 -13.70 -6.90
N SER A 419 -0.74 -14.00 -6.66
CA SER A 419 -0.18 -14.09 -5.30
C SER A 419 -0.16 -12.73 -4.60
N ARG A 420 0.26 -11.66 -5.29
CA ARG A 420 0.28 -10.30 -4.73
C ARG A 420 -1.12 -9.82 -4.39
N ILE A 421 -2.10 -10.04 -5.29
CA ILE A 421 -3.50 -9.70 -5.03
C ILE A 421 -4.00 -10.51 -3.84
N GLY A 422 -3.87 -11.85 -3.87
CA GLY A 422 -4.35 -12.73 -2.80
C GLY A 422 -3.68 -12.49 -1.44
N HIS A 423 -2.50 -11.88 -1.41
CA HIS A 423 -1.86 -11.41 -0.19
C HIS A 423 -2.66 -10.30 0.51
N LEU A 424 -3.32 -9.42 -0.25
CA LEU A 424 -4.10 -8.30 0.30
C LEU A 424 -5.43 -8.74 0.91
N PHE A 425 -5.94 -9.91 0.53
CA PHE A 425 -7.19 -10.49 1.03
C PHE A 425 -7.06 -11.12 2.43
N LYS A 426 -6.22 -10.59 3.32
CA LYS A 426 -6.07 -11.14 4.68
C LYS A 426 -7.43 -11.22 5.38
N ASP A 427 -7.75 -12.41 5.90
CA ASP A 427 -9.02 -12.72 6.56
C ASP A 427 -10.27 -12.39 5.71
N ALA A 428 -10.16 -12.62 4.40
CA ALA A 428 -11.25 -12.45 3.42
C ALA A 428 -11.30 -13.59 2.40
N LEU A 429 -12.45 -13.75 1.75
CA LEU A 429 -12.60 -14.62 0.58
C LEU A 429 -11.83 -14.03 -0.60
N TYR A 430 -11.07 -14.84 -1.33
CA TYR A 430 -10.38 -14.44 -2.56
C TYR A 430 -10.77 -15.37 -3.70
N VAL A 431 -11.54 -14.89 -4.67
CA VAL A 431 -12.02 -15.69 -5.81
C VAL A 431 -11.15 -15.48 -7.06
N ILE A 432 -10.68 -16.57 -7.66
CA ILE A 432 -10.02 -16.60 -8.97
C ILE A 432 -10.86 -17.40 -9.97
N ASP A 433 -11.25 -16.75 -11.06
CA ASP A 433 -12.19 -17.27 -12.06
C ASP A 433 -11.51 -17.81 -13.33
N ASP A 434 -12.27 -18.62 -14.07
CA ASP A 434 -11.94 -19.19 -15.38
C ASP A 434 -10.78 -20.21 -15.37
N PHE A 435 -10.78 -21.12 -14.39
CA PHE A 435 -9.84 -22.25 -14.40
C PHE A 435 -10.22 -23.23 -15.50
N LYS A 436 -9.44 -23.23 -16.57
CA LYS A 436 -9.62 -24.11 -17.73
C LYS A 436 -8.26 -24.51 -18.30
N ARG A 437 -7.99 -25.81 -18.37
CA ARG A 437 -6.70 -26.37 -18.82
C ARG A 437 -6.34 -25.87 -20.20
N ARG A 438 -7.31 -25.81 -21.10
CA ARG A 438 -7.13 -25.26 -22.46
C ARG A 438 -6.74 -23.78 -22.46
N ASN A 439 -7.26 -22.97 -21.55
CA ASN A 439 -6.94 -21.53 -21.48
C ASN A 439 -5.55 -21.31 -20.86
N LEU A 440 -5.15 -22.17 -19.92
CA LEU A 440 -3.85 -22.10 -19.25
C LEU A 440 -2.71 -22.66 -20.11
N GLY A 441 -2.96 -23.70 -20.90
CA GLY A 441 -1.93 -24.36 -21.72
C GLY A 441 -0.72 -24.75 -20.87
N ARG A 442 0.46 -24.23 -21.22
CA ARG A 442 1.73 -24.49 -20.49
C ARG A 442 1.77 -23.92 -19.07
N ALA A 443 0.84 -23.04 -18.71
CA ALA A 443 0.75 -22.46 -17.37
C ALA A 443 -0.06 -23.34 -16.39
N TYR A 444 -0.63 -24.46 -16.85
CA TYR A 444 -1.46 -25.33 -16.01
C TYR A 444 -0.73 -25.86 -14.77
N ASP A 445 0.48 -26.40 -14.94
CA ASP A 445 1.28 -26.94 -13.82
C ASP A 445 1.68 -25.85 -12.81
N GLN A 446 1.86 -24.61 -13.29
CA GLN A 446 2.12 -23.46 -12.41
C GLN A 446 0.88 -23.09 -11.60
N ALA A 447 -0.32 -23.25 -12.17
CA ALA A 447 -1.58 -23.05 -11.45
C ALA A 447 -1.78 -24.11 -10.37
N LEU A 448 -1.50 -25.39 -10.67
CA LEU A 448 -1.50 -26.48 -9.69
C LEU A 448 -0.50 -26.20 -8.56
N THR A 449 0.73 -25.82 -8.93
CA THR A 449 1.78 -25.43 -7.96
C THR A 449 1.32 -24.27 -7.07
N LEU A 450 0.65 -23.25 -7.62
CA LEU A 450 0.12 -22.14 -6.84
C LEU A 450 -0.88 -22.63 -5.79
N MET A 451 -1.85 -23.46 -6.18
CA MET A 451 -2.84 -24.03 -5.26
C MET A 451 -2.21 -24.83 -4.13
N GLN A 452 -1.14 -25.57 -4.41
CA GLN A 452 -0.40 -26.31 -3.39
C GLN A 452 0.35 -25.40 -2.42
N THR A 453 1.12 -24.44 -2.94
CA THR A 453 1.85 -23.50 -2.09
C THR A 453 0.91 -22.69 -1.20
N TYR A 454 -0.26 -22.31 -1.74
CA TYR A 454 -1.33 -21.68 -0.97
C TYR A 454 -1.83 -22.58 0.17
N ALA A 455 -2.15 -23.84 -0.12
CA ALA A 455 -2.68 -24.77 0.88
C ALA A 455 -1.64 -25.10 1.97
N ASP A 456 -0.37 -25.16 1.62
CA ASP A 456 0.72 -25.37 2.58
C ASP A 456 1.14 -24.05 3.27
N ASN A 457 0.51 -22.92 2.94
CA ASN A 457 0.82 -21.56 3.43
C ASN A 457 2.30 -21.18 3.25
N THR A 458 2.91 -21.64 2.15
CA THR A 458 4.31 -21.38 1.79
C THR A 458 4.41 -20.51 0.54
N SER A 459 5.57 -19.90 0.33
CA SER A 459 5.92 -19.26 -0.95
C SER A 459 7.28 -19.76 -1.44
N ARG A 460 7.44 -19.97 -2.74
CA ARG A 460 8.75 -20.26 -3.33
C ARG A 460 9.57 -18.98 -3.43
N SER A 461 10.60 -18.86 -2.59
CA SER A 461 11.56 -17.76 -2.66
C SER A 461 12.43 -17.88 -3.91
N ARG A 462 12.60 -16.77 -4.63
CA ARG A 462 13.52 -16.68 -5.77
C ARG A 462 14.61 -15.69 -5.43
N ALA A 463 15.85 -16.00 -5.79
CA ALA A 463 16.92 -15.03 -5.76
C ALA A 463 16.76 -14.09 -6.96
N ARG A 464 16.95 -12.80 -6.74
CA ARG A 464 17.11 -11.79 -7.78
C ARG A 464 18.49 -11.94 -8.44
N PRO A 465 18.72 -11.38 -9.64
CA PRO A 465 20.03 -11.39 -10.30
C PRO A 465 21.16 -10.76 -9.46
N ASP A 466 20.82 -9.88 -8.51
CA ASP A 466 21.73 -9.25 -7.55
C ASP A 466 21.98 -10.12 -6.28
N MET A 467 21.56 -11.38 -6.30
CA MET A 467 21.57 -12.34 -5.19
C MET A 467 20.71 -11.95 -3.97
N ALA A 468 19.94 -10.86 -4.01
CA ALA A 468 18.97 -10.55 -2.97
C ALA A 468 17.74 -11.46 -3.09
N MET A 469 17.10 -11.84 -1.98
CA MET A 469 15.83 -12.56 -2.08
C MET A 469 14.74 -11.65 -2.67
N GLN A 470 13.98 -12.17 -3.63
CA GLN A 470 12.79 -11.51 -4.16
C GLN A 470 11.69 -11.56 -3.09
N LYS A 471 11.03 -10.42 -2.84
CA LYS A 471 9.91 -10.34 -1.89
C LYS A 471 8.82 -11.31 -2.36
N THR A 472 8.50 -12.30 -1.53
CA THR A 472 7.47 -13.29 -1.83
C THR A 472 6.17 -12.93 -1.16
N PHE A 473 5.10 -12.88 -1.94
CA PHE A 473 3.75 -12.66 -1.44
C PHE A 473 3.05 -14.01 -1.30
N THR A 474 2.75 -14.42 -0.06
CA THR A 474 1.88 -15.56 0.21
C THR A 474 0.41 -15.14 0.14
N ILE A 475 -0.46 -16.00 -0.40
CA ILE A 475 -1.90 -15.72 -0.45
C ILE A 475 -2.49 -15.80 0.97
N LYS A 476 -2.86 -14.63 1.52
CA LYS A 476 -3.46 -14.53 2.85
C LYS A 476 -4.98 -14.70 2.84
N GLY A 477 -5.64 -14.47 1.72
CA GLY A 477 -7.06 -14.78 1.56
C GLY A 477 -7.37 -16.26 1.59
N TRP A 478 -8.66 -16.57 1.74
CA TRP A 478 -9.20 -17.91 1.57
C TRP A 478 -9.61 -18.09 0.12
N LEU A 479 -8.83 -18.92 -0.59
CA LEU A 479 -8.95 -19.09 -2.03
C LEU A 479 -10.23 -19.85 -2.37
N ALA A 480 -10.99 -19.29 -3.30
CA ALA A 480 -12.02 -19.98 -4.05
C ALA A 480 -11.73 -19.89 -5.54
N CYS A 481 -12.00 -20.98 -6.26
CA CYS A 481 -11.77 -21.08 -7.69
C CYS A 481 -13.05 -21.49 -8.40
N THR A 482 -13.27 -20.95 -9.59
CA THR A 482 -14.33 -21.41 -10.50
C THR A 482 -13.68 -21.95 -11.77
N GLY A 483 -14.15 -23.09 -12.25
CA GLY A 483 -13.57 -23.74 -13.41
C GLY A 483 -14.53 -24.66 -14.16
N GLU A 484 -14.20 -24.95 -15.41
CA GLU A 484 -14.83 -26.02 -16.20
C GLU A 484 -14.09 -27.34 -15.99
N ASP A 485 -12.77 -27.27 -15.87
CA ASP A 485 -11.91 -28.43 -15.66
C ASP A 485 -11.62 -28.61 -14.16
N THR A 486 -11.42 -29.87 -13.80
CA THR A 486 -10.86 -30.31 -12.52
C THR A 486 -9.37 -29.97 -12.49
N PRO A 487 -8.79 -29.53 -11.35
CA PRO A 487 -7.36 -29.65 -11.10
C PRO A 487 -6.98 -31.15 -11.07
N ASP A 488 -6.75 -31.72 -12.24
CA ASP A 488 -6.41 -33.13 -12.49
C ASP A 488 -4.89 -33.33 -12.66
N GLY A 489 -4.43 -34.57 -12.53
CA GLY A 489 -3.02 -34.93 -12.68
C GLY A 489 -2.17 -34.78 -11.43
N GLU A 490 -2.78 -34.41 -10.29
CA GLU A 490 -2.11 -34.44 -8.99
C GLU A 490 -3.07 -34.71 -7.80
N ALA A 491 -3.09 -35.93 -7.27
CA ALA A 491 -3.81 -36.40 -6.07
C ALA A 491 -3.49 -35.51 -4.85
N SER A 492 -2.26 -35.03 -4.79
CA SER A 492 -1.76 -34.04 -3.83
C SER A 492 -2.57 -32.72 -3.85
N THR A 493 -2.96 -32.25 -5.03
CA THR A 493 -3.77 -31.04 -5.24
C THR A 493 -5.24 -31.30 -4.95
N LEU A 494 -5.77 -32.45 -5.38
CA LEU A 494 -7.15 -32.85 -5.08
C LEU A 494 -7.40 -32.93 -3.57
N ALA A 495 -6.50 -33.57 -2.81
CA ALA A 495 -6.58 -33.66 -1.35
C ALA A 495 -6.47 -32.29 -0.62
N ARG A 496 -5.98 -31.26 -1.30
CA ARG A 496 -5.87 -29.87 -0.82
C ARG A 496 -7.01 -28.97 -1.28
N SER A 497 -8.05 -29.56 -1.90
CA SER A 497 -9.20 -28.83 -2.43
C SER A 497 -10.51 -29.42 -1.93
N ILE A 498 -11.57 -28.63 -1.82
CA ILE A 498 -12.94 -29.15 -1.68
C ILE A 498 -13.66 -28.85 -2.98
N GLN A 499 -14.12 -29.90 -3.65
CA GLN A 499 -14.69 -29.83 -4.99
C GLN A 499 -16.21 -29.83 -4.92
N VAL A 500 -16.83 -28.79 -5.47
CA VAL A 500 -18.27 -28.58 -5.43
C VAL A 500 -18.80 -28.37 -6.84
N ASN A 501 -19.84 -29.11 -7.20
CA ASN A 501 -20.43 -29.05 -8.53
C ASN A 501 -21.55 -28.00 -8.56
N CYS A 502 -21.42 -27.02 -9.45
CA CYS A 502 -22.50 -26.16 -9.88
C CYS A 502 -23.32 -26.92 -10.93
N LEU A 503 -24.41 -27.54 -10.49
CA LEU A 503 -25.27 -28.31 -11.36
C LEU A 503 -26.05 -27.41 -12.33
N PRO A 504 -26.27 -27.84 -13.59
CA PRO A 504 -27.12 -27.11 -14.52
C PRO A 504 -28.53 -26.94 -13.95
N GLY A 505 -28.95 -25.69 -13.77
CA GLY A 505 -30.26 -25.34 -13.21
C GLY A 505 -31.02 -24.33 -14.06
N LYS A 506 -32.32 -24.16 -13.77
CA LYS A 506 -33.11 -23.09 -14.38
C LYS A 506 -32.57 -21.74 -13.88
N LYS A 507 -32.01 -20.96 -14.81
CA LYS A 507 -31.50 -19.62 -14.52
C LYS A 507 -32.65 -18.67 -14.16
N ASP A 508 -32.68 -18.21 -12.93
CA ASP A 508 -33.62 -17.17 -12.47
C ASP A 508 -32.96 -15.79 -12.55
N ARG A 509 -33.17 -15.11 -13.68
CA ARG A 509 -32.58 -13.79 -13.93
C ARG A 509 -33.19 -12.70 -13.05
N ASP A 510 -34.47 -12.82 -12.70
CA ASP A 510 -35.15 -11.81 -11.90
C ASP A 510 -34.70 -11.89 -10.45
N LEU A 511 -34.52 -13.11 -9.93
CA LEU A 511 -33.91 -13.31 -8.62
C LEU A 511 -32.44 -12.83 -8.61
N GLY A 512 -31.69 -13.11 -9.68
CA GLY A 512 -30.31 -12.62 -9.82
C GLY A 512 -30.21 -11.09 -9.75
N ARG A 513 -31.11 -10.37 -10.44
CA ARG A 513 -31.19 -8.89 -10.36
C ARG A 513 -31.53 -8.38 -8.97
N LYS A 514 -32.42 -9.07 -8.25
CA LYS A 514 -32.74 -8.73 -6.84
C LYS A 514 -31.51 -8.87 -5.96
N VAL A 515 -30.76 -9.96 -6.09
CA VAL A 515 -29.49 -10.14 -5.37
C VAL A 515 -28.49 -9.04 -5.74
N GLU A 516 -28.35 -8.73 -7.03
CA GLU A 516 -27.44 -7.70 -7.50
C GLU A 516 -27.73 -6.33 -6.88
N SER A 517 -29.01 -5.95 -6.84
CA SER A 517 -29.45 -4.65 -6.30
C SER A 517 -29.07 -4.42 -4.83
N VAL A 518 -28.92 -5.48 -4.05
CA VAL A 518 -28.62 -5.41 -2.61
C VAL A 518 -27.22 -5.92 -2.27
N SER A 519 -26.47 -6.43 -3.25
CA SER A 519 -25.17 -7.08 -3.00
C SER A 519 -24.10 -6.14 -2.44
N HIS A 520 -24.22 -4.83 -2.68
CA HIS A 520 -23.35 -3.81 -2.08
C HIS A 520 -23.48 -3.71 -0.55
N LEU A 521 -24.55 -4.27 0.04
CA LEU A 521 -24.77 -4.32 1.49
C LEU A 521 -24.22 -5.59 2.15
N PHE A 522 -23.74 -6.58 1.38
CA PHE A 522 -23.32 -7.88 1.92
C PHE A 522 -22.13 -7.78 2.85
N SER A 523 -21.20 -6.84 2.63
CA SER A 523 -20.09 -6.63 3.56
C SER A 523 -20.55 -6.11 4.93
N GLY A 524 -21.71 -5.47 5.01
CA GLY A 524 -22.36 -5.13 6.29
C GLY A 524 -22.83 -6.36 7.09
N ILE A 525 -23.19 -7.47 6.42
CA ILE A 525 -23.47 -8.74 7.10
C ILE A 525 -22.19 -9.27 7.76
N THR A 526 -21.08 -9.25 7.01
CA THR A 526 -19.77 -9.67 7.51
C THR A 526 -19.33 -8.81 8.69
N GLY A 527 -19.53 -7.49 8.63
CA GLY A 527 -19.22 -6.59 9.74
C GLY A 527 -19.95 -6.97 11.03
N ARG A 528 -21.27 -7.23 10.96
CA ARG A 528 -22.04 -7.70 12.13
C ARG A 528 -21.65 -9.11 12.57
N TYR A 529 -21.25 -9.98 11.65
CA TYR A 529 -20.79 -11.32 11.98
C TYR A 529 -19.43 -11.31 12.69
N ILE A 530 -18.48 -10.48 12.25
CA ILE A 530 -17.20 -10.24 12.93
C ILE A 530 -17.45 -9.77 14.36
N HIS A 531 -18.34 -8.77 14.55
CA HIS A 531 -18.71 -8.29 15.88
C HIS A 531 -19.25 -9.41 16.78
N HIS A 532 -20.12 -10.27 16.22
CA HIS A 532 -20.64 -11.43 16.93
C HIS A 532 -19.54 -12.44 17.30
N VAL A 533 -18.62 -12.72 16.39
CA VAL A 533 -17.50 -13.66 16.61
C VAL A 533 -16.56 -13.14 17.70
N LEU A 534 -16.20 -11.85 17.68
CA LEU A 534 -15.34 -11.23 18.71
C LEU A 534 -15.95 -11.28 20.11
N LYS A 535 -17.29 -11.30 20.21
CA LYS A 535 -18.02 -11.46 21.49
C LYS A 535 -18.22 -12.92 21.90
N THR A 536 -17.99 -13.86 21.00
CA THR A 536 -18.15 -15.29 21.25
C THR A 536 -16.91 -15.83 21.95
N ASN A 537 -17.09 -16.78 22.88
CA ASN A 537 -15.95 -17.44 23.51
C ASN A 537 -15.17 -18.25 22.46
N PRO A 538 -13.88 -17.95 22.20
CA PRO A 538 -13.13 -18.56 21.12
C PRO A 538 -12.98 -20.09 21.27
N LEU A 539 -13.00 -20.61 22.50
CA LEU A 539 -12.95 -22.06 22.78
C LEU A 539 -14.17 -22.84 22.27
N LEU A 540 -15.24 -22.16 21.85
CA LEU A 540 -16.38 -22.80 21.21
C LEU A 540 -16.07 -23.18 19.76
N PHE A 541 -15.27 -22.38 19.05
CA PHE A 541 -14.86 -22.69 17.68
C PHE A 541 -13.99 -23.95 17.68
N ASP A 542 -12.96 -23.99 18.53
CA ASP A 542 -12.07 -25.15 18.70
C ASP A 542 -12.82 -26.43 19.04
N ARG A 543 -13.73 -26.37 20.02
CA ARG A 543 -14.50 -27.56 20.43
C ARG A 543 -15.42 -28.06 19.34
N ALA A 544 -16.06 -27.17 18.59
CA ALA A 544 -16.90 -27.56 17.46
C ALA A 544 -16.05 -28.22 16.37
N PHE A 545 -14.91 -27.61 16.01
CA PHE A 545 -13.98 -28.15 15.04
C PHE A 545 -13.49 -29.55 15.41
N GLN A 546 -12.95 -29.75 16.61
CA GLN A 546 -12.46 -31.05 17.09
C GLN A 546 -13.56 -32.13 17.11
N SER A 547 -14.80 -31.74 17.44
CA SER A 547 -15.94 -32.67 17.42
C SER A 547 -16.28 -33.11 16.00
N TYR A 548 -16.27 -32.20 15.03
CA TYR A 548 -16.51 -32.53 13.63
C TYR A 548 -15.34 -33.30 13.03
N GLU A 549 -14.09 -32.96 13.37
CA GLU A 549 -12.92 -33.69 12.94
C GLU A 549 -12.99 -35.16 13.37
N THR A 550 -13.33 -35.41 14.64
CA THR A 550 -13.53 -36.77 15.14
C THR A 550 -14.65 -37.51 14.38
N LEU A 551 -15.78 -36.83 14.14
CA LEU A 551 -16.92 -37.41 13.43
C LEU A 551 -16.57 -37.79 11.99
N PHE A 552 -15.97 -36.87 11.24
CA PHE A 552 -15.67 -37.06 9.82
C PHE A 552 -14.49 -38.02 9.61
N TYR A 553 -13.52 -38.04 10.53
CA TYR A 553 -12.36 -38.92 10.43
C TYR A 553 -12.76 -40.40 10.40
N GLU A 554 -13.73 -40.79 11.23
CA GLU A 554 -14.18 -42.19 11.31
C GLU A 554 -14.76 -42.71 9.98
N GLU A 555 -15.23 -41.83 9.09
CA GLU A 555 -15.76 -42.22 7.77
C GLU A 555 -14.68 -42.55 6.74
N VAL A 556 -13.46 -42.03 6.92
CA VAL A 556 -12.37 -42.13 5.93
C VAL A 556 -11.06 -42.67 6.51
N LYS A 557 -11.05 -43.05 7.79
CA LYS A 557 -9.88 -43.55 8.50
C LYS A 557 -9.20 -44.70 7.74
N GLY A 558 -7.91 -44.54 7.46
CA GLY A 558 -7.10 -45.52 6.74
C GLY A 558 -7.14 -45.37 5.22
N LEU A 559 -7.87 -44.39 4.69
CA LEU A 559 -7.78 -44.00 3.28
C LEU A 559 -6.63 -43.00 3.07
N PRO A 560 -6.08 -42.91 1.84
CA PRO A 560 -5.07 -41.90 1.52
C PRO A 560 -5.57 -40.48 1.80
N ASN A 561 -4.72 -39.65 2.40
CA ASN A 561 -5.02 -38.25 2.75
C ASN A 561 -6.20 -38.04 3.74
N ASP A 562 -6.62 -39.09 4.46
CA ASP A 562 -7.75 -39.07 5.40
C ASP A 562 -7.75 -37.87 6.36
N THR A 563 -6.61 -37.57 6.98
CA THR A 563 -6.45 -36.51 7.97
C THR A 563 -6.69 -35.13 7.35
N ARG A 564 -6.11 -34.87 6.16
CA ARG A 564 -6.23 -33.58 5.47
C ARG A 564 -7.64 -33.36 4.92
N ILE A 565 -8.22 -34.40 4.32
CA ILE A 565 -9.59 -34.34 3.77
C ILE A 565 -10.59 -34.09 4.92
N THR A 566 -10.47 -34.86 6.01
CA THR A 566 -11.27 -34.68 7.23
C THR A 566 -11.20 -33.26 7.77
N ARG A 567 -9.98 -32.76 7.94
CA ARG A 567 -9.73 -31.40 8.44
C ARG A 567 -10.44 -30.35 7.59
N ASN A 568 -10.27 -30.39 6.27
CA ASN A 568 -10.86 -29.40 5.35
C ASN A 568 -12.40 -29.40 5.45
N ILE A 569 -13.02 -30.58 5.46
CA ILE A 569 -14.47 -30.74 5.60
C ILE A 569 -14.95 -30.24 6.99
N SER A 570 -14.17 -30.49 8.03
CA SER A 570 -14.47 -30.07 9.40
C SER A 570 -14.42 -28.54 9.57
N LEU A 571 -13.45 -27.87 8.92
CA LEU A 571 -13.41 -26.41 8.86
C LEU A 571 -14.67 -25.84 8.22
N LEU A 572 -15.08 -26.42 7.08
CA LEU A 572 -16.27 -25.96 6.36
C LEU A 572 -17.55 -26.17 7.20
N MET A 573 -17.69 -27.32 7.85
CA MET A 573 -18.81 -27.59 8.76
C MET A 573 -18.82 -26.63 9.96
N THR A 574 -17.65 -26.36 10.54
CA THR A 574 -17.51 -25.46 11.68
C THR A 574 -17.95 -24.05 11.30
N SER A 575 -17.46 -23.52 10.18
CA SER A 575 -17.89 -22.22 9.66
C SER A 575 -19.41 -22.17 9.47
N TYR A 576 -19.96 -23.18 8.79
CA TYR A 576 -21.38 -23.25 8.51
C TYR A 576 -22.23 -23.27 9.80
N LYS A 577 -21.80 -24.01 10.83
CA LYS A 577 -22.46 -24.04 12.14
C LYS A 577 -22.61 -22.62 12.72
N PHE A 578 -21.54 -21.85 12.78
CA PHE A 578 -21.59 -20.54 13.43
C PHE A 578 -22.30 -19.47 12.59
N ILE A 579 -22.12 -19.45 11.26
CA ILE A 579 -22.88 -18.50 10.43
C ILE A 579 -24.38 -18.84 10.44
N SER A 580 -24.75 -20.12 10.44
CA SER A 580 -26.16 -20.51 10.47
C SER A 580 -26.85 -20.09 11.77
N GLU A 581 -26.17 -20.21 12.91
CA GLU A 581 -26.66 -19.77 14.23
C GLU A 581 -26.79 -18.24 14.32
N PHE A 582 -25.89 -17.51 13.67
CA PHE A 582 -25.95 -16.05 13.59
C PHE A 582 -27.09 -15.57 12.70
N PHE A 583 -27.30 -16.25 11.56
CA PHE A 583 -28.16 -15.75 10.50
C PHE A 583 -29.63 -16.19 10.64
N TRP A 584 -29.85 -17.46 10.98
CA TRP A 584 -31.18 -18.07 11.06
C TRP A 584 -31.67 -18.28 12.49
N SER A 585 -32.98 -18.52 12.64
CA SER A 585 -33.54 -18.97 13.92
C SER A 585 -32.95 -20.31 14.33
N LYS A 586 -32.91 -20.60 15.65
CA LYS A 586 -32.38 -21.86 16.19
C LYS A 586 -32.92 -23.11 15.49
N LYS A 587 -34.21 -23.14 15.16
CA LYS A 587 -34.85 -24.27 14.46
C LYS A 587 -34.31 -24.42 13.03
N VAL A 588 -34.36 -23.36 12.23
CA VAL A 588 -33.91 -23.37 10.84
C VAL A 588 -32.41 -23.63 10.76
N SER A 589 -31.63 -23.06 11.68
CA SER A 589 -30.20 -23.32 11.80
C SER A 589 -29.93 -24.81 12.03
N ALA A 590 -30.61 -25.46 12.98
CA ALA A 590 -30.43 -26.88 13.26
C ALA A 590 -30.79 -27.77 12.05
N GLU A 591 -31.90 -27.49 11.37
CA GLU A 591 -32.32 -28.21 10.16
C GLU A 591 -31.28 -28.07 9.03
N ASN A 592 -30.83 -26.85 8.79
CA ASN A 592 -29.80 -26.55 7.78
C ASN A 592 -28.45 -27.19 8.12
N GLN A 593 -28.04 -27.18 9.39
CA GLN A 593 -26.80 -27.80 9.85
C GLN A 593 -26.83 -29.32 9.66
N GLU A 594 -27.96 -29.96 9.97
CA GLU A 594 -28.09 -31.41 9.78
C GLU A 594 -27.99 -31.78 8.30
N LYS A 595 -28.74 -31.09 7.44
CA LYS A 595 -28.68 -31.30 5.99
C LYS A 595 -27.29 -31.05 5.41
N PHE A 596 -26.59 -30.02 5.90
CA PHE A 596 -25.23 -29.72 5.43
C PHE A 596 -24.23 -30.78 5.89
N LYS A 597 -24.36 -31.26 7.13
CA LYS A 597 -23.56 -32.36 7.67
C LYS A 597 -23.75 -33.64 6.86
N GLU A 598 -24.99 -34.00 6.50
CA GLU A 598 -25.27 -35.15 5.62
C GLU A 598 -24.61 -35.01 4.25
N TYR A 599 -24.69 -33.82 3.64
CA TYR A 599 -23.99 -33.52 2.39
C TYR A 599 -22.47 -33.72 2.54
N LEU A 600 -21.87 -33.18 3.62
CA LEU A 600 -20.43 -33.31 3.86
C LEU A 600 -20.00 -34.75 4.15
N LEU A 601 -20.83 -35.57 4.81
CA LEU A 601 -20.59 -37.01 5.01
C LEU A 601 -20.58 -37.77 3.68
N SER A 602 -21.38 -37.36 2.70
CA SER A 602 -21.30 -37.90 1.35
C SER A 602 -20.04 -37.40 0.63
N LYS A 603 -19.77 -36.10 0.72
CA LYS A 603 -18.66 -35.45 0.01
C LYS A 603 -17.30 -35.96 0.45
N ILE A 604 -17.10 -36.20 1.75
CA ILE A 604 -15.83 -36.69 2.27
C ILE A 604 -15.48 -38.09 1.73
N LYS A 605 -16.49 -38.96 1.57
CA LYS A 605 -16.31 -40.31 1.01
C LYS A 605 -15.97 -40.24 -0.48
N GLU A 606 -16.72 -39.46 -1.23
CA GLU A 606 -16.46 -39.20 -2.66
C GLU A 606 -15.03 -38.70 -2.85
N GLN A 607 -14.63 -37.69 -2.08
CA GLN A 607 -13.30 -37.09 -2.19
C GLN A 607 -12.17 -38.05 -1.80
N ALA A 608 -12.37 -38.89 -0.77
CA ALA A 608 -11.38 -39.89 -0.38
C ALA A 608 -11.19 -40.97 -1.46
N VAL A 609 -12.28 -41.38 -2.12
CA VAL A 609 -12.21 -42.32 -3.26
C VAL A 609 -11.51 -41.67 -4.45
N GLU A 610 -11.93 -40.47 -4.88
CA GLU A 610 -11.30 -39.74 -5.99
C GLU A 610 -9.80 -39.54 -5.76
N SER A 611 -9.41 -39.13 -4.54
CA SER A 611 -7.99 -38.95 -4.20
C SER A 611 -7.19 -40.25 -4.24
N ALA A 612 -7.80 -41.40 -3.90
CA ALA A 612 -7.13 -42.69 -3.92
C ALA A 612 -6.98 -43.25 -5.35
N GLU A 613 -7.99 -43.04 -6.20
CA GLU A 613 -7.94 -43.39 -7.62
C GLU A 613 -6.84 -42.58 -8.33
N GLU A 614 -6.80 -41.26 -8.13
CA GLU A 614 -5.78 -40.41 -8.78
C GLU A 614 -4.36 -40.81 -8.37
N MET A 615 -4.12 -41.08 -7.08
CA MET A 615 -2.82 -41.54 -6.59
C MET A 615 -2.40 -42.88 -7.22
N SER A 616 -3.37 -43.75 -7.53
CA SER A 616 -3.10 -45.03 -8.19
C SER A 616 -2.72 -44.82 -9.65
N SER A 617 -3.43 -43.92 -10.34
CA SER A 617 -3.12 -43.50 -11.71
C SER A 617 -1.73 -42.89 -11.83
N GLU A 618 -1.35 -41.99 -10.92
CA GLU A 618 -0.01 -41.40 -10.86
C GLU A 618 1.09 -42.44 -10.73
N LYS A 619 0.97 -43.34 -9.75
CA LYS A 619 1.96 -44.41 -9.53
C LYS A 619 2.12 -45.29 -10.76
N PHE A 620 1.03 -45.60 -11.45
CA PHE A 620 1.08 -46.37 -12.69
C PHE A 620 1.90 -45.64 -13.76
N ILE A 621 1.62 -44.35 -14.00
CA ILE A 621 2.34 -43.56 -15.00
C ILE A 621 3.82 -43.39 -14.63
N GLU A 622 4.14 -43.11 -13.36
CA GLU A 622 5.52 -42.96 -12.90
C GLU A 622 6.34 -44.25 -13.12
N GLN A 623 5.77 -45.40 -12.74
CA GLN A 623 6.42 -46.69 -12.96
C GLN A 623 6.58 -47.01 -14.44
N LEU A 624 5.56 -46.73 -15.26
CA LEU A 624 5.62 -46.96 -16.70
C LEU A 624 6.71 -46.08 -17.35
N SER A 625 6.78 -44.80 -16.97
CA SER A 625 7.83 -43.88 -17.43
C SER A 625 9.22 -44.33 -17.01
N LEU A 626 9.38 -44.84 -15.78
CA LEU A 626 10.65 -45.41 -15.32
C LEU A 626 11.04 -46.63 -16.16
N LEU A 627 10.11 -47.56 -16.40
CA LEU A 627 10.36 -48.75 -17.21
C LEU A 627 10.72 -48.41 -18.67
N ILE A 628 10.12 -47.37 -19.24
CA ILE A 628 10.48 -46.86 -20.57
C ILE A 628 11.89 -46.23 -20.52
N GLY A 629 12.18 -45.42 -19.49
CA GLY A 629 13.47 -44.74 -19.34
C GLY A 629 14.65 -45.68 -19.04
N THR A 630 14.42 -46.81 -18.38
CA THR A 630 15.40 -47.89 -18.21
C THR A 630 15.44 -48.84 -19.39
N GLU A 631 14.71 -48.53 -20.47
CA GLU A 631 14.46 -49.34 -21.66
C GLU A 631 13.82 -50.70 -21.35
N SER A 632 13.49 -51.03 -20.10
CA SER A 632 12.89 -52.29 -19.65
C SER A 632 11.64 -52.65 -20.46
N VAL A 633 10.90 -51.64 -20.91
CA VAL A 633 9.85 -51.74 -21.93
C VAL A 633 10.11 -50.72 -23.05
N ILE A 634 9.56 -50.96 -24.23
CA ILE A 634 9.87 -50.22 -25.46
C ILE A 634 8.57 -49.66 -26.08
N LEU A 635 8.61 -48.39 -26.45
CA LEU A 635 7.66 -47.75 -27.35
C LEU A 635 8.29 -47.64 -28.74
N LEU A 636 7.56 -48.04 -29.78
CA LEU A 636 8.03 -47.93 -31.16
C LEU A 636 7.46 -46.67 -31.84
N ASP A 637 8.22 -46.09 -32.74
CA ASP A 637 7.78 -44.92 -33.50
C ASP A 637 6.79 -45.28 -34.63
N ASP A 638 6.75 -46.54 -35.04
CA ASP A 638 5.78 -47.02 -36.03
C ASP A 638 5.08 -48.27 -35.50
N THR A 639 3.80 -48.40 -35.84
CA THR A 639 2.98 -49.61 -35.69
C THR A 639 3.62 -50.85 -36.31
N THR A 640 4.54 -50.69 -37.27
CA THR A 640 5.32 -51.80 -37.83
C THR A 640 6.45 -52.24 -36.89
N VAL A 641 6.42 -53.49 -36.46
CA VAL A 641 7.47 -54.09 -35.64
C VAL A 641 8.69 -54.43 -36.51
N PRO A 642 9.89 -53.85 -36.26
CA PRO A 642 11.06 -54.14 -37.07
C PRO A 642 11.45 -55.64 -37.05
N VAL A 643 11.79 -56.17 -38.22
CA VAL A 643 12.21 -57.58 -38.37
C VAL A 643 13.52 -57.85 -37.62
N SER A 644 14.34 -56.81 -37.41
CA SER A 644 15.63 -56.84 -36.72
C SER A 644 15.55 -57.05 -35.21
N LEU A 645 14.38 -56.90 -34.57
CA LEU A 645 14.24 -57.10 -33.13
C LEU A 645 14.27 -58.58 -32.76
N THR A 646 15.03 -58.92 -31.72
CA THR A 646 15.03 -60.24 -31.10
C THR A 646 13.68 -60.57 -30.49
N GLN A 647 13.41 -61.86 -30.29
CA GLN A 647 12.16 -62.31 -29.67
C GLN A 647 11.99 -61.77 -28.23
N TYR A 648 13.10 -61.55 -27.54
CA TYR A 648 13.16 -60.89 -26.23
C TYR A 648 12.72 -59.42 -26.31
N GLU A 649 13.25 -58.65 -27.26
CA GLU A 649 12.87 -57.24 -27.46
C GLU A 649 11.41 -57.10 -27.90
N LYS A 650 10.89 -58.01 -28.72
CA LYS A 650 9.47 -58.03 -29.12
C LYS A 650 8.51 -58.23 -27.94
N GLY A 651 8.97 -58.92 -26.89
CA GLY A 651 8.24 -59.11 -25.63
C GLY A 651 8.18 -57.86 -24.75
N ARG A 652 9.10 -56.91 -24.95
CA ARG A 652 9.20 -55.64 -24.21
C ARG A 652 8.41 -54.51 -24.87
N ILE A 653 7.88 -54.70 -26.08
CA ILE A 653 7.08 -53.67 -26.77
C ILE A 653 5.73 -53.52 -26.06
N ILE A 654 5.48 -52.33 -25.55
CA ILE A 654 4.24 -51.99 -24.83
C ILE A 654 3.35 -51.01 -25.59
N GLY A 655 3.79 -50.46 -26.72
CA GLY A 655 3.03 -49.46 -27.44
C GLY A 655 3.80 -48.72 -28.53
N TRP A 656 3.21 -47.62 -29.00
CA TRP A 656 3.72 -46.80 -30.10
C TRP A 656 3.57 -45.30 -29.84
N ASN A 657 4.52 -44.49 -30.29
CA ASN A 657 4.42 -43.04 -30.30
C ASN A 657 3.56 -42.57 -31.48
N ASP A 658 2.71 -41.55 -31.28
CA ASP A 658 2.00 -40.94 -32.39
C ASP A 658 2.92 -39.96 -33.14
N LEU A 659 3.42 -40.37 -34.31
CA LEU A 659 4.29 -39.53 -35.14
C LEU A 659 3.59 -38.27 -35.69
N ASN A 660 2.26 -38.24 -35.73
CA ASN A 660 1.51 -37.07 -36.19
C ASN A 660 1.21 -36.10 -35.04
N ASN A 661 1.36 -36.54 -33.79
CA ASN A 661 1.16 -35.71 -32.61
C ASN A 661 2.09 -36.16 -31.48
N SER A 662 3.22 -35.48 -31.32
CA SER A 662 4.25 -35.79 -30.32
C SER A 662 3.79 -35.74 -28.86
N GLU A 663 2.56 -35.30 -28.59
CA GLU A 663 1.96 -35.31 -27.24
C GLU A 663 1.15 -36.60 -26.96
N HIS A 664 1.04 -37.53 -27.90
CA HIS A 664 0.20 -38.74 -27.76
C HIS A 664 1.01 -40.04 -27.93
N THR A 665 0.72 -41.02 -27.08
CA THR A 665 1.31 -42.36 -27.12
C THR A 665 0.19 -43.40 -26.97
N TYR A 666 0.22 -44.43 -27.83
CA TYR A 666 -0.69 -45.56 -27.77
C TYR A 666 -0.08 -46.68 -26.94
N ILE A 667 -0.77 -47.12 -25.90
CA ILE A 667 -0.29 -48.20 -25.02
C ILE A 667 -1.19 -49.44 -25.18
N ILE A 668 -0.55 -50.60 -25.34
CA ILE A 668 -1.22 -51.90 -25.33
C ILE A 668 -1.52 -52.25 -23.87
N GLY A 669 -2.74 -51.99 -23.42
CA GLY A 669 -3.12 -52.11 -22.01
C GLY A 669 -2.80 -53.48 -21.39
N SER A 670 -2.97 -54.58 -22.13
CA SER A 670 -2.64 -55.93 -21.63
C SER A 670 -1.15 -56.19 -21.41
N ARG A 671 -0.27 -55.40 -22.03
CA ARG A 671 1.19 -55.51 -21.88
C ARG A 671 1.76 -54.50 -20.89
N ALA A 672 1.15 -53.32 -20.79
CA ALA A 672 1.56 -52.33 -19.80
C ALA A 672 1.13 -52.70 -18.37
N TYR A 673 0.11 -53.55 -18.23
CA TYR A 673 -0.40 -54.02 -16.94
C TYR A 673 0.23 -55.35 -16.48
N ALA A 674 0.90 -56.07 -17.37
CA ALA A 674 1.55 -57.36 -17.10
C ALA A 674 3.00 -57.14 -16.68
#